data_AF-A0A292PS33-F1
#
_entry.id   AF-A0A292PS33-F1
#
_cell.length_a   1.000
_cell.length_b   1.000
_cell.length_c   1.000
_cell.angle_alpha   90.00
_cell.angle_beta   90.00
_cell.angle_gamma   90.00
#
_symmetry.space_group_name_H-M   'P 1'
#
loop_
_entity.id
_entity.type
_entity.pdbx_description
1 polymer ?
#
loop_
_entity_poly.entity_id
_entity_poly.type
_entity_poly.pdbx_seq_one_letter_code
_entity_poly.pdbx_strand_id
1 'polypeptide(L)'
;MSDRDSAGEGPSSLNKRKRCISDAPPPRPSPARTPKDAVETSSDEDIGPALPPAGGSKKKKKRRALPHEKLYLSAIPSSPRYSKSLMHRDNLSFVTMTPFTDFLITASVDGVVKFWKKVAVGIEFVKMFRAHTADIVSVSASTDGRCFATAGADNRVAVFDVDTFGAFYLSSGLKGEGSDLLTTLTLPNTPRAICWVHKRGSSLPLLAISDTETTAINIYDGRPEGMTVLATLPKLHRSIVHLMSFNDKYDTVVSCDEGGMIEYWSPHSEREFEKPSSLFVYKSDTNLLDFKRAKSVPSSLTISPTFEQFATFSLPDRQIRVFDFSSAKLHRTYDESISTLTTIQQAASSERKLPDLEFGRRIAIETDLTSLSSLTKQNIIFDESGYFIIYGSLAGIKILNTTTNSLPRLLSAEEGIRPMHLAIYQGAPKKKTLMTVEMAASANPLLNESAERDPMIICTAYQKPRFYIFTNDSNASKSERDVLNEKPIQASQASAGPAAATAKQESGQAAIIHTSLGDIHVRLFPEAAPKTVENFVTHARSQYYNGTIFHRVIKKFMIQGGDPLGDGTGGESIWSGEFEDEFSTLKHDKPYTLSMANAGPNTNGSQFFITTEKTPWLDNRHTIFGRATQGLDVVHKIENVRTFKEKPEDDVKIISITVL
;
A
#
# COMPACT_ATOMS: atom_id res chain seq x y z
N MET A 1 -5.08 58.79 49.86
CA MET A 1 -6.10 59.84 49.95
C MET A 1 -6.83 59.81 48.62
N SER A 2 -7.82 58.92 48.44
CA SER A 2 -9.21 59.03 48.95
C SER A 2 -9.83 60.34 48.43
N ASP A 3 -10.94 60.36 47.69
CA ASP A 3 -12.18 59.62 47.91
C ASP A 3 -13.05 59.50 46.65
N ARG A 4 -13.93 58.49 46.71
CA ARG A 4 -15.09 58.25 45.86
C ARG A 4 -16.26 59.12 46.31
N ASP A 5 -17.26 59.24 45.44
CA ASP A 5 -18.69 58.93 45.70
C ASP A 5 -19.55 59.70 44.66
N SER A 6 -20.24 59.09 43.70
CA SER A 6 -21.37 58.15 43.73
C SER A 6 -22.70 58.74 44.21
N ALA A 7 -23.62 58.95 43.25
CA ALA A 7 -25.08 58.74 43.29
C ALA A 7 -25.67 59.40 42.02
N GLY A 8 -26.59 58.84 41.23
CA GLY A 8 -27.54 57.77 41.47
C GLY A 8 -28.96 58.30 41.27
N GLU A 9 -29.73 57.62 40.41
CA GLU A 9 -31.20 57.63 40.25
C GLU A 9 -31.85 58.50 39.15
N GLY A 10 -32.58 57.80 38.25
CA GLY A 10 -33.60 58.33 37.33
C GLY A 10 -34.98 58.44 38.03
N PRO A 11 -36.15 58.33 37.35
CA PRO A 11 -36.40 57.94 35.96
C PRO A 11 -37.48 58.76 35.19
N SER A 12 -37.63 58.44 33.90
CA SER A 12 -38.83 58.45 33.01
C SER A 12 -39.95 59.51 33.16
N SER A 13 -40.28 60.23 32.07
CA SER A 13 -41.46 59.93 31.21
C SER A 13 -41.85 61.09 30.26
N LEU A 14 -42.02 60.72 28.98
CA LEU A 14 -42.96 61.21 27.94
C LEU A 14 -43.56 62.63 28.03
N ASN A 15 -43.23 63.51 27.08
CA ASN A 15 -44.15 63.90 25.99
C ASN A 15 -43.53 64.85 24.95
N LYS A 16 -43.92 64.62 23.69
CA LYS A 16 -43.48 65.30 22.46
C LYS A 16 -44.15 66.67 22.28
N ARG A 17 -43.40 67.64 21.73
CA ARG A 17 -43.62 68.38 20.44
C ARG A 17 -42.99 69.79 20.48
N LYS A 18 -41.97 70.06 19.63
CA LYS A 18 -42.00 70.92 18.40
C LYS A 18 -41.89 72.44 18.70
N ARG A 19 -41.08 73.28 18.02
CA ARG A 19 -40.16 73.14 16.86
C ARG A 19 -39.50 74.51 16.55
N CYS A 20 -38.42 74.47 15.74
CA CYS A 20 -37.85 75.48 14.82
C CYS A 20 -36.75 76.43 15.37
N ILE A 21 -35.67 76.79 14.65
CA ILE A 21 -35.49 77.10 13.20
C ILE A 21 -34.03 76.80 12.70
N SER A 22 -33.92 76.32 11.43
CA SER A 22 -32.87 76.38 10.35
C SER A 22 -31.36 76.13 10.66
N ASP A 23 -30.49 75.51 9.84
CA ASP A 23 -30.39 75.28 8.38
C ASP A 23 -29.57 74.00 8.06
N ALA A 24 -30.07 73.13 7.17
CA ALA A 24 -29.34 72.26 6.21
C ALA A 24 -30.32 71.24 5.55
N PRO A 25 -30.14 70.85 4.27
CA PRO A 25 -31.22 70.47 3.34
C PRO A 25 -31.79 69.04 3.49
N PRO A 26 -32.99 68.77 2.91
CA PRO A 26 -33.86 67.66 3.32
C PRO A 26 -33.55 66.31 2.62
N PRO A 27 -33.90 65.17 3.25
CA PRO A 27 -33.91 63.86 2.60
C PRO A 27 -35.25 63.63 1.88
N ARG A 28 -35.24 63.01 0.69
CA ARG A 28 -36.48 62.52 0.02
C ARG A 28 -36.59 60.98 0.13
N PRO A 29 -37.77 60.44 0.51
CA PRO A 29 -38.00 59.01 0.70
C PRO A 29 -38.74 58.31 -0.47
N SER A 30 -38.33 57.05 -0.67
CA SER A 30 -38.91 55.83 -1.29
C SER A 30 -40.03 55.84 -2.35
N PRO A 31 -39.99 54.82 -3.24
CA PRO A 31 -41.15 53.94 -3.35
C PRO A 31 -40.82 52.44 -3.21
N ALA A 32 -41.72 51.76 -2.49
CA ALA A 32 -42.15 50.37 -2.65
C ALA A 32 -41.10 49.30 -3.00
N ARG A 33 -40.60 48.60 -1.96
CA ARG A 33 -39.99 47.27 -2.14
C ARG A 33 -41.09 46.22 -1.99
N THR A 34 -41.49 45.65 -3.12
CA THR A 34 -42.28 44.43 -3.21
C THR A 34 -41.56 43.26 -2.51
N PRO A 35 -42.29 42.32 -1.88
CA PRO A 35 -41.68 41.27 -1.09
C PRO A 35 -41.20 40.14 -2.01
N LYS A 36 -39.91 40.12 -2.30
CA LYS A 36 -39.20 38.92 -2.79
C LYS A 36 -37.80 38.96 -2.22
N ASP A 37 -37.65 38.38 -1.05
CA ASP A 37 -36.50 37.57 -0.62
C ASP A 37 -36.96 36.87 0.66
N ALA A 38 -37.97 36.01 0.47
CA ALA A 38 -38.19 34.94 1.43
C ALA A 38 -36.92 34.08 1.40
N VAL A 39 -36.36 33.88 2.58
CA VAL A 39 -35.36 32.87 2.87
C VAL A 39 -35.91 31.53 2.41
N GLU A 40 -35.57 31.11 1.19
CA GLU A 40 -35.71 29.72 0.79
C GLU A 40 -34.57 28.96 1.46
N THR A 41 -34.89 28.36 2.61
CA THR A 41 -34.26 27.15 3.10
C THR A 41 -34.32 26.10 1.99
N SER A 42 -33.30 26.07 1.14
CA SER A 42 -33.11 25.03 0.12
C SER A 42 -32.45 23.83 0.79
N SER A 43 -33.26 23.05 1.51
CA SER A 43 -33.01 21.64 1.73
C SER A 43 -33.16 20.91 0.39
N ASP A 44 -32.04 20.67 -0.28
CA ASP A 44 -31.92 19.59 -1.26
C ASP A 44 -30.47 19.13 -1.19
N GLU A 45 -30.30 17.95 -0.59
CA GLU A 45 -29.04 17.22 -0.56
C GLU A 45 -28.64 16.90 -2.00
N ASP A 46 -27.60 17.57 -2.50
CA ASP A 46 -27.08 17.44 -3.85
C ASP A 46 -26.25 16.14 -3.94
N ILE A 47 -26.95 15.00 -3.87
CA ILE A 47 -26.42 13.64 -3.97
C ILE A 47 -26.10 13.33 -5.46
N GLY A 48 -24.80 13.39 -5.82
CA GLY A 48 -24.23 12.70 -6.98
C GLY A 48 -24.66 13.14 -8.40
N PRO A 49 -24.07 12.57 -9.47
CA PRO A 49 -24.32 13.00 -10.84
C PRO A 49 -25.72 12.56 -11.31
N ALA A 50 -26.63 13.53 -11.44
CA ALA A 50 -28.00 13.30 -11.87
C ALA A 50 -28.11 12.59 -13.24
N LEU A 51 -28.99 11.59 -13.31
CA LEU A 51 -29.46 10.96 -14.55
C LEU A 51 -30.05 12.03 -15.49
N PRO A 52 -29.91 11.92 -16.82
CA PRO A 52 -30.60 12.81 -17.74
C PRO A 52 -32.13 12.63 -17.57
N PRO A 53 -32.90 13.70 -17.33
CA PRO A 53 -34.33 13.58 -17.12
C PRO A 53 -35.04 13.23 -18.43
N ALA A 54 -35.91 12.22 -18.37
CA ALA A 54 -36.92 12.00 -19.39
C ALA A 54 -37.92 13.17 -19.34
N GLY A 55 -37.97 13.96 -20.41
CA GLY A 55 -39.07 14.88 -20.72
C GLY A 55 -39.41 15.91 -19.65
N GLY A 56 -38.68 17.02 -19.58
CA GLY A 56 -39.10 18.19 -18.81
C GLY A 56 -38.07 19.31 -18.82
N SER A 57 -38.38 20.41 -19.52
CA SER A 57 -37.52 21.58 -19.66
C SER A 57 -37.38 22.37 -18.36
N LYS A 58 -36.55 21.89 -17.42
CA LYS A 58 -35.98 22.75 -16.37
C LYS A 58 -34.75 23.48 -16.94
N LYS A 59 -34.72 24.82 -16.84
CA LYS A 59 -33.58 25.65 -17.26
C LYS A 59 -32.30 25.09 -16.61
N LYS A 60 -31.38 24.55 -17.41
CA LYS A 60 -30.08 24.04 -16.94
C LYS A 60 -29.35 25.17 -16.21
N LYS A 61 -29.17 25.06 -14.89
CA LYS A 61 -28.26 25.92 -14.12
C LYS A 61 -26.90 25.90 -14.85
N LYS A 62 -26.28 27.07 -15.08
CA LYS A 62 -24.93 27.14 -15.68
C LYS A 62 -23.99 26.30 -14.81
N ARG A 63 -23.52 25.16 -15.34
CA ARG A 63 -22.55 24.31 -14.63
C ARG A 63 -21.28 25.14 -14.41
N ARG A 64 -20.76 25.15 -13.17
CA ARG A 64 -19.43 25.71 -12.91
C ARG A 64 -18.45 24.94 -13.80
N ALA A 65 -17.66 25.67 -14.59
CA ALA A 65 -16.64 25.09 -15.44
C ALA A 65 -15.29 25.22 -14.73
N LEU A 66 -14.50 24.15 -14.73
CA LEU A 66 -13.14 24.19 -14.20
C LEU A 66 -12.21 24.78 -15.28
N PRO A 67 -11.49 25.88 -15.01
CA PRO A 67 -10.50 26.41 -15.95
C PRO A 67 -9.43 25.36 -16.24
N HIS A 68 -9.01 25.25 -17.51
CA HIS A 68 -7.93 24.34 -17.95
C HIS A 68 -8.13 22.86 -17.59
N GLU A 69 -9.37 22.37 -17.46
CA GLU A 69 -9.68 20.97 -17.12
C GLU A 69 -8.92 19.93 -17.95
N LYS A 70 -8.76 20.19 -19.26
CA LYS A 70 -8.01 19.30 -20.17
C LYS A 70 -6.55 19.12 -19.76
N LEU A 71 -5.91 20.17 -19.23
CA LEU A 71 -4.51 20.12 -18.79
C LEU A 71 -4.38 19.20 -17.57
N TYR A 72 -5.26 19.35 -16.59
CA TYR A 72 -5.26 18.46 -15.42
C TYR A 72 -5.55 17.01 -15.80
N LEU A 73 -6.50 16.78 -16.71
CA LEU A 73 -6.79 15.44 -17.22
C LEU A 73 -5.64 14.83 -18.04
N SER A 74 -4.76 15.64 -18.63
CA SER A 74 -3.55 15.14 -19.31
C SER A 74 -2.53 14.55 -18.33
N ALA A 75 -2.55 15.00 -17.07
CA ALA A 75 -1.70 14.51 -15.98
C ALA A 75 -2.30 13.30 -15.25
N ILE A 76 -3.37 12.71 -15.76
CA ILE A 76 -4.02 11.51 -15.22
C ILE A 76 -4.01 10.44 -16.34
N PRO A 77 -3.88 9.14 -16.01
CA PRO A 77 -3.94 8.07 -17.01
C PRO A 77 -5.26 8.01 -17.78
N SER A 78 -5.20 7.81 -19.11
CA SER A 78 -6.39 7.75 -19.98
C SER A 78 -6.87 6.34 -20.29
N SER A 79 -6.00 5.33 -20.19
CA SER A 79 -6.34 3.96 -20.57
C SER A 79 -7.31 3.33 -19.57
N PRO A 80 -8.47 2.80 -20.00
CA PRO A 80 -9.41 2.15 -19.10
C PRO A 80 -8.90 0.80 -18.56
N ARG A 81 -7.84 0.25 -19.15
CA ARG A 81 -7.23 -1.02 -18.75
C ARG A 81 -5.88 -0.76 -18.07
N TYR A 82 -5.48 -1.63 -17.14
CA TYR A 82 -4.12 -1.56 -16.60
C TYR A 82 -3.13 -1.91 -17.72
N SER A 83 -1.96 -1.29 -17.70
CA SER A 83 -0.86 -1.58 -18.62
C SER A 83 0.05 -2.68 -18.09
N LYS A 84 0.20 -2.79 -16.76
CA LYS A 84 1.04 -3.81 -16.13
C LYS A 84 0.47 -4.23 -14.77
N SER A 85 0.63 -5.49 -14.40
CA SER A 85 0.39 -5.99 -13.05
C SER A 85 1.62 -6.72 -12.55
N LEU A 86 1.93 -6.56 -11.26
CA LEU A 86 3.10 -7.12 -10.60
C LEU A 86 2.68 -7.82 -9.31
N MET A 87 3.33 -8.93 -9.02
CA MET A 87 2.95 -9.89 -7.99
C MET A 87 3.71 -9.71 -6.68
N HIS A 88 3.00 -10.03 -5.60
CA HIS A 88 3.54 -10.29 -4.27
C HIS A 88 3.31 -11.76 -3.92
N ARG A 89 3.96 -12.23 -2.84
CA ARG A 89 3.75 -13.58 -2.33
C ARG A 89 2.37 -13.73 -1.68
N ASP A 90 1.86 -12.66 -1.09
CA ASP A 90 0.54 -12.62 -0.46
C ASP A 90 -0.25 -11.38 -0.92
N ASN A 91 -1.48 -11.26 -0.43
CA ASN A 91 -2.38 -10.15 -0.69
C ASN A 91 -1.76 -8.81 -0.27
N LEU A 92 -1.90 -7.81 -1.12
CA LEU A 92 -1.44 -6.45 -0.80
C LEU A 92 -2.46 -5.71 0.07
N SER A 93 -1.94 -4.99 1.07
CA SER A 93 -2.72 -4.14 1.96
C SER A 93 -2.64 -2.68 1.54
N PHE A 94 -1.43 -2.14 1.31
CA PHE A 94 -1.23 -0.71 1.03
C PHE A 94 -0.34 -0.46 -0.18
N VAL A 95 -0.56 0.70 -0.80
CA VAL A 95 0.28 1.26 -1.84
C VAL A 95 0.44 2.76 -1.63
N THR A 96 1.67 3.25 -1.60
CA THR A 96 1.97 4.66 -1.31
C THR A 96 3.01 5.17 -2.29
N MET A 97 2.71 6.29 -2.96
CA MET A 97 3.72 7.05 -3.71
C MET A 97 4.30 8.10 -2.76
N THR A 98 5.61 8.12 -2.64
CA THR A 98 6.32 9.11 -1.82
C THR A 98 6.46 10.43 -2.59
N PRO A 99 6.17 11.58 -1.95
CA PRO A 99 6.29 12.87 -2.62
C PRO A 99 7.76 13.22 -2.88
N PHE A 100 8.08 13.83 -4.02
CA PHE A 100 9.42 14.33 -4.43
C PHE A 100 10.55 13.30 -4.62
N THR A 101 10.42 12.10 -4.07
CA THR A 101 11.43 11.03 -4.14
C THR A 101 11.10 9.98 -5.19
N ASP A 102 9.92 10.02 -5.81
CA ASP A 102 9.50 9.16 -6.94
C ASP A 102 9.58 7.65 -6.61
N PHE A 103 9.44 7.28 -5.33
CA PHE A 103 9.37 5.88 -4.90
C PHE A 103 7.91 5.46 -4.70
N LEU A 104 7.56 4.36 -5.34
CA LEU A 104 6.35 3.60 -5.06
C LEU A 104 6.68 2.54 -4.00
N ILE A 105 5.92 2.53 -2.92
CA ILE A 105 6.06 1.57 -1.83
C ILE A 105 4.80 0.72 -1.75
N THR A 106 4.97 -0.59 -1.70
CA THR A 106 3.89 -1.57 -1.64
C THR A 106 4.04 -2.43 -0.40
N ALA A 107 2.98 -2.58 0.38
CA ALA A 107 2.94 -3.37 1.60
C ALA A 107 1.97 -4.54 1.47
N SER A 108 2.37 -5.70 1.99
CA SER A 108 1.66 -6.96 1.90
C SER A 108 1.24 -7.45 3.30
N VAL A 109 0.19 -8.27 3.33
CA VAL A 109 -0.41 -8.82 4.56
C VAL A 109 0.55 -9.77 5.31
N ASP A 110 1.56 -10.31 4.62
CA ASP A 110 2.61 -11.14 5.21
C ASP A 110 3.73 -10.33 5.90
N GLY A 111 3.58 -9.01 6.03
CA GLY A 111 4.58 -8.13 6.67
C GLY A 111 5.72 -7.69 5.75
N VAL A 112 5.62 -7.97 4.44
CA VAL A 112 6.63 -7.61 3.45
C VAL A 112 6.34 -6.24 2.83
N VAL A 113 7.36 -5.38 2.80
CA VAL A 113 7.36 -4.06 2.16
C VAL A 113 8.35 -4.08 0.99
N LYS A 114 7.90 -3.63 -0.19
CA LYS A 114 8.76 -3.49 -1.38
C LYS A 114 8.82 -2.05 -1.85
N PHE A 115 10.01 -1.66 -2.28
CA PHE A 115 10.33 -0.35 -2.82
C PHE A 115 10.55 -0.48 -4.32
N TRP A 116 9.86 0.37 -5.07
CA TRP A 116 9.94 0.46 -6.52
C TRP A 116 10.27 1.89 -6.90
N LYS A 117 11.22 2.07 -7.82
CA LYS A 117 11.59 3.39 -8.31
C LYS A 117 10.83 3.70 -9.59
N LYS A 118 10.22 4.88 -9.67
CA LYS A 118 9.70 5.40 -10.94
C LYS A 118 10.87 5.83 -11.83
N VAL A 119 10.97 5.19 -12.99
CA VAL A 119 11.92 5.55 -14.07
C VAL A 119 11.20 6.33 -15.17
N ALA A 120 11.84 6.64 -16.30
CA ALA A 120 11.20 7.41 -17.37
C ALA A 120 9.85 6.81 -17.81
N VAL A 121 9.82 5.49 -18.03
CA VAL A 121 8.61 4.73 -18.40
C VAL A 121 8.48 3.53 -17.46
N GLY A 122 7.38 3.46 -16.71
CA GLY A 122 7.12 2.38 -15.75
C GLY A 122 7.97 2.44 -14.47
N ILE A 123 8.13 1.30 -13.80
CA ILE A 123 8.78 1.19 -12.49
C ILE A 123 9.80 0.05 -12.47
N GLU A 124 10.82 0.21 -11.62
CA GLU A 124 11.85 -0.80 -11.36
C GLU A 124 11.84 -1.24 -9.91
N PHE A 125 12.07 -2.53 -9.68
CA PHE A 125 12.21 -3.08 -8.33
C PHE A 125 13.56 -2.69 -7.74
N VAL A 126 13.54 -2.08 -6.56
CA VAL A 126 14.76 -1.66 -5.85
C VAL A 126 15.12 -2.67 -4.78
N LYS A 127 14.28 -2.80 -3.76
CA LYS A 127 14.56 -3.64 -2.59
C LYS A 127 13.27 -4.09 -1.91
N MET A 128 13.38 -5.20 -1.17
CA MET A 128 12.32 -5.74 -0.34
C MET A 128 12.80 -5.91 1.10
N PHE A 129 11.88 -5.72 2.05
CA PHE A 129 12.11 -5.90 3.47
C PHE A 129 10.99 -6.72 4.08
N ARG A 130 11.33 -7.65 4.97
CA ARG A 130 10.36 -8.25 5.88
C ARG A 130 10.30 -7.36 7.13
N ALA A 131 9.41 -6.38 7.09
CA ALA A 131 9.28 -5.36 8.13
C ALA A 131 8.60 -5.91 9.39
N HIS A 132 7.62 -6.79 9.20
CA HIS A 132 6.79 -7.35 10.26
C HIS A 132 6.69 -8.87 10.15
N THR A 133 6.38 -9.53 11.26
CA THR A 133 6.03 -10.95 11.29
C THR A 133 4.53 -11.20 11.12
N ALA A 134 3.70 -10.15 11.22
CA ALA A 134 2.24 -10.18 11.10
C ALA A 134 1.73 -9.13 10.09
N ASP A 135 0.40 -9.02 9.96
CA ASP A 135 -0.27 -8.07 9.04
C ASP A 135 0.13 -6.63 9.35
N ILE A 136 0.34 -5.86 8.28
CA ILE A 136 0.59 -4.42 8.37
C ILE A 136 -0.78 -3.76 8.57
N VAL A 137 -0.92 -3.01 9.66
CA VAL A 137 -2.18 -2.38 10.07
C VAL A 137 -2.31 -0.97 9.52
N SER A 138 -1.18 -0.24 9.45
CA SER A 138 -1.14 1.15 9.03
C SER A 138 0.22 1.51 8.42
N VAL A 139 0.21 2.45 7.48
CA VAL A 139 1.42 2.98 6.81
C VAL A 139 1.35 4.50 6.74
N SER A 140 2.51 5.17 6.80
CA SER A 140 2.58 6.62 6.65
C SER A 140 3.87 7.04 5.96
N ALA A 141 3.76 7.90 4.95
CA ALA A 141 4.88 8.61 4.35
C ALA A 141 4.94 10.03 4.91
N SER A 142 6.14 10.55 5.14
CA SER A 142 6.34 11.94 5.53
C SER A 142 5.94 12.88 4.40
N THR A 143 5.54 14.11 4.74
CA THR A 143 5.14 15.14 3.77
C THR A 143 6.28 15.56 2.85
N ASP A 144 7.52 15.42 3.29
CA ASP A 144 8.72 15.64 2.49
C ASP A 144 9.20 14.41 1.71
N GLY A 145 8.58 13.25 1.96
CA GLY A 145 8.85 11.98 1.27
C GLY A 145 10.14 11.28 1.67
N ARG A 146 10.83 11.78 2.71
CA ARG A 146 12.10 11.22 3.21
C ARG A 146 11.93 10.01 4.09
N CYS A 147 10.85 9.95 4.86
CA CYS A 147 10.62 8.87 5.81
C CYS A 147 9.35 8.11 5.45
N PHE A 148 9.41 6.79 5.59
CA PHE A 148 8.25 5.92 5.49
C PHE A 148 8.19 5.04 6.73
N ALA A 149 7.01 4.90 7.32
CA ALA A 149 6.79 4.08 8.50
C ALA A 149 5.68 3.06 8.23
N THR A 150 5.86 1.87 8.78
CA THR A 150 4.86 0.79 8.78
C THR A 150 4.62 0.31 10.20
N ALA A 151 3.37 0.06 10.53
CA ALA A 151 2.94 -0.50 11.81
C ALA A 151 2.35 -1.88 11.58
N GLY A 152 2.83 -2.87 12.33
CA GLY A 152 2.38 -4.25 12.25
C GLY A 152 1.56 -4.66 13.46
N ALA A 153 0.72 -5.69 13.27
CA ALA A 153 0.00 -6.37 14.34
C ALA A 153 0.93 -7.17 15.29
N ASP A 154 2.24 -7.16 15.03
CA ASP A 154 3.30 -7.76 15.84
C ASP A 154 3.88 -6.81 16.90
N ASN A 155 3.15 -5.74 17.22
CA ASN A 155 3.55 -4.67 18.15
C ASN A 155 4.84 -3.96 17.74
N ARG A 156 5.16 -3.96 16.44
CA ARG A 156 6.35 -3.29 15.92
C ARG A 156 5.99 -2.18 14.96
N VAL A 157 6.83 -1.16 14.94
CA VAL A 157 6.83 -0.09 13.95
C VAL A 157 8.19 -0.05 13.28
N ALA A 158 8.23 -0.24 11.97
CA ALA A 158 9.44 -0.16 11.18
C ALA A 158 9.50 1.21 10.47
N VAL A 159 10.65 1.87 10.56
CA VAL A 159 10.91 3.16 9.91
C VAL A 159 11.99 3.00 8.85
N PHE A 160 11.76 3.61 7.69
CA PHE A 160 12.59 3.52 6.50
C PHE A 160 12.99 4.91 6.03
N ASP A 161 14.26 5.07 5.65
CA ASP A 161 14.78 6.28 5.00
C ASP A 161 14.66 6.13 3.49
N VAL A 162 13.67 6.81 2.90
CA VAL A 162 13.43 6.80 1.46
C VAL A 162 14.50 7.57 0.68
N ASP A 163 15.09 8.62 1.28
CA ASP A 163 16.04 9.51 0.61
C ASP A 163 17.40 8.81 0.42
N THR A 164 17.83 8.01 1.41
CA THR A 164 19.06 7.21 1.33
C THR A 164 18.99 6.18 0.19
N PHE A 165 17.83 5.54 -0.05
CA PHE A 165 17.65 4.68 -1.22
C PHE A 165 17.82 5.44 -2.53
N GLY A 166 17.33 6.69 -2.60
CA GLY A 166 17.46 7.55 -3.76
C GLY A 166 18.91 7.91 -4.08
N ALA A 167 19.68 8.30 -3.07
CA ALA A 167 21.08 8.73 -3.23
C ALA A 167 22.02 7.58 -3.65
N PHE A 168 21.86 6.38 -3.08
CA PHE A 168 22.66 5.22 -3.46
C PHE A 168 22.34 4.73 -4.88
N TYR A 169 21.05 4.68 -5.23
CA TYR A 169 20.59 4.26 -6.55
C TYR A 169 21.08 5.23 -7.65
N LEU A 170 21.02 6.56 -7.40
CA LEU A 170 21.50 7.59 -8.33
C LEU A 170 23.02 7.60 -8.55
N SER A 171 23.82 7.14 -7.58
CA SER A 171 25.29 7.22 -7.65
C SER A 171 25.95 5.95 -8.17
N SER A 172 25.32 4.78 -8.02
CA SER A 172 25.97 3.49 -8.31
C SER A 172 25.24 2.61 -9.32
N GLY A 173 23.94 2.84 -9.59
CA GLY A 173 23.13 1.93 -10.40
C GLY A 173 23.03 0.49 -9.86
N LEU A 174 23.58 0.24 -8.67
CA LEU A 174 23.69 -1.04 -7.99
C LEU A 174 22.69 -1.09 -6.83
N LYS A 175 22.16 -2.28 -6.55
CA LYS A 175 21.33 -2.55 -5.36
C LYS A 175 22.22 -2.43 -4.13
N GLY A 176 21.95 -1.47 -3.25
CA GLY A 176 22.77 -1.23 -2.06
C GLY A 176 22.70 -2.34 -1.03
N GLU A 177 23.89 -2.73 -0.53
CA GLU A 177 24.13 -3.59 0.62
C GLU A 177 24.27 -2.77 1.93
N GLY A 178 23.55 -1.66 2.06
CA GLY A 178 23.47 -0.90 3.31
C GLY A 178 22.46 -1.50 4.29
N SER A 179 22.65 -1.22 5.59
CA SER A 179 21.65 -1.47 6.63
C SER A 179 20.48 -0.48 6.47
N ASP A 180 19.64 -0.79 5.48
CA ASP A 180 18.64 0.11 4.91
C ASP A 180 17.30 0.19 5.69
N LEU A 181 17.20 -0.57 6.78
CA LEU A 181 16.15 -0.41 7.80
C LEU A 181 16.72 0.55 8.85
N LEU A 182 16.14 1.75 8.96
CA LEU A 182 16.65 2.74 9.92
C LEU A 182 16.52 2.20 11.34
N THR A 183 15.31 1.79 11.73
CA THR A 183 14.99 1.34 13.08
C THR A 183 13.68 0.57 13.10
N THR A 184 13.61 -0.42 13.99
CA THR A 184 12.36 -1.06 14.39
C THR A 184 12.10 -0.76 15.85
N LEU A 185 10.97 -0.14 16.13
CA LEU A 185 10.47 0.10 17.48
C LEU A 185 9.56 -1.04 17.89
N THR A 186 9.76 -1.57 19.09
CA THR A 186 8.80 -2.48 19.72
C THR A 186 7.98 -1.68 20.72
N LEU A 187 6.66 -1.71 20.54
CA LEU A 187 5.68 -1.01 21.36
C LEU A 187 5.12 -1.95 22.44
N PRO A 188 4.66 -1.40 23.58
CA PRO A 188 4.01 -2.20 24.62
C PRO A 188 2.66 -2.76 24.15
N ASN A 189 1.95 -2.02 23.30
CA ASN A 189 0.61 -2.34 22.81
C ASN A 189 0.59 -2.36 21.28
N THR A 190 -0.39 -3.03 20.70
CA THR A 190 -0.55 -3.14 19.25
C THR A 190 -0.85 -1.78 18.63
N PRO A 191 -0.04 -1.28 17.68
CA PRO A 191 -0.32 -0.01 17.01
C PRO A 191 -1.56 -0.11 16.12
N ARG A 192 -2.38 0.94 16.14
CA ARG A 192 -3.62 1.02 15.36
C ARG A 192 -3.51 1.98 14.17
N ALA A 193 -2.94 3.16 14.37
CA ALA A 193 -2.67 4.12 13.31
C ALA A 193 -1.33 4.83 13.53
N ILE A 194 -0.65 5.16 12.44
CA ILE A 194 0.60 5.92 12.46
C ILE A 194 0.52 7.11 11.51
N CYS A 195 1.15 8.22 11.87
CA CYS A 195 1.19 9.42 11.05
C CYS A 195 2.46 10.23 11.31
N TRP A 196 3.17 10.63 10.25
CA TRP A 196 4.22 11.62 10.35
C TRP A 196 3.63 13.02 10.58
N VAL A 197 4.04 13.69 11.66
CA VAL A 197 3.44 14.93 12.15
C VAL A 197 4.44 16.09 12.24
N HIS A 198 5.37 16.14 11.28
CA HIS A 198 6.39 17.19 11.21
C HIS A 198 6.30 17.97 9.89
N LYS A 199 6.72 19.23 9.96
CA LYS A 199 6.77 20.08 8.77
C LYS A 199 7.86 19.65 7.79
N ARG A 200 7.64 19.96 6.53
CA ARG A 200 8.63 19.73 5.48
C ARG A 200 9.99 20.35 5.84
N GLY A 201 11.05 19.55 5.81
CA GLY A 201 12.41 20.00 6.10
C GLY A 201 12.71 20.18 7.59
N SER A 202 11.81 19.75 8.49
CA SER A 202 12.11 19.67 9.92
C SER A 202 13.34 18.78 10.18
N SER A 203 14.22 19.22 11.06
CA SER A 203 15.35 18.42 11.53
C SER A 203 14.94 17.30 12.49
N LEU A 204 13.76 17.45 13.12
CA LEU A 204 13.18 16.48 14.02
C LEU A 204 11.95 15.84 13.34
N PRO A 205 12.07 14.61 12.82
CA PRO A 205 10.94 13.88 12.30
C PRO A 205 10.09 13.39 13.48
N LEU A 206 8.84 13.85 13.57
CA LEU A 206 7.90 13.41 14.62
C LEU A 206 6.93 12.37 14.06
N LEU A 207 6.75 11.27 14.79
CA LEU A 207 5.84 10.17 14.43
C LEU A 207 4.77 10.01 15.52
N ALA A 208 3.51 10.27 15.17
CA ALA A 208 2.37 10.00 16.03
C ALA A 208 1.88 8.56 15.85
N ILE A 209 1.62 7.88 16.96
CA ILE A 209 1.18 6.49 17.01
C ILE A 209 0.00 6.38 17.99
N SER A 210 -1.10 5.78 17.53
CA SER A 210 -2.18 5.30 18.39
C SER A 210 -2.11 3.79 18.54
N ASP A 211 -2.71 3.24 19.59
CA ASP A 211 -2.78 1.81 19.86
C ASP A 211 -4.23 1.29 19.82
N THR A 212 -4.41 -0.02 20.01
CA THR A 212 -5.73 -0.67 20.02
C THR A 212 -6.37 -0.76 21.39
N GLU A 213 -5.68 -0.39 22.47
CA GLU A 213 -6.13 -0.62 23.84
C GLU A 213 -6.50 0.67 24.57
N THR A 214 -5.87 1.77 24.18
CA THR A 214 -6.01 3.10 24.76
C THR A 214 -6.53 4.08 23.71
N THR A 215 -7.04 5.21 24.18
CA THR A 215 -7.47 6.33 23.33
C THR A 215 -6.36 7.36 23.15
N ALA A 216 -5.15 7.06 23.65
CA ALA A 216 -4.06 8.01 23.68
C ALA A 216 -3.31 8.03 22.34
N ILE A 217 -2.81 9.20 21.96
CA ILE A 217 -1.87 9.35 20.85
C ILE A 217 -0.50 9.65 21.43
N ASN A 218 0.48 8.81 21.14
CA ASN A 218 1.87 8.97 21.58
C ASN A 218 2.69 9.54 20.43
N ILE A 219 3.46 10.60 20.69
CA ILE A 219 4.38 11.23 19.75
C ILE A 219 5.79 10.73 20.05
N TYR A 220 6.40 10.10 19.05
CA TYR A 220 7.76 9.58 19.10
C TYR A 220 8.71 10.47 18.29
N ASP A 221 9.96 10.53 18.71
CA ASP A 221 11.05 10.98 17.85
C ASP A 221 11.32 9.91 16.78
N GLY A 222 11.22 10.26 15.50
CA GLY A 222 11.42 9.34 14.38
C GLY A 222 12.88 9.11 13.98
N ARG A 223 13.85 9.67 14.72
CA ARG A 223 15.28 9.44 14.46
C ARG A 223 15.73 8.05 14.96
N PRO A 224 16.69 7.41 14.28
CA PRO A 224 17.13 6.05 14.63
C PRO A 224 17.69 5.94 16.05
N GLU A 225 18.38 6.97 16.51
CA GLU A 225 19.11 6.98 17.79
C GLU A 225 18.22 7.35 19.00
N GLY A 226 16.97 7.77 18.76
CA GLY A 226 16.20 8.52 19.77
C GLY A 226 14.73 8.15 19.91
N MET A 227 14.29 6.99 19.39
CA MET A 227 12.87 6.60 19.28
C MET A 227 12.19 6.36 20.63
N THR A 228 11.99 7.45 21.37
CA THR A 228 11.39 7.56 22.70
C THR A 228 10.10 8.38 22.61
N VAL A 229 9.21 8.18 23.57
CA VAL A 229 7.98 8.98 23.68
C VAL A 229 8.36 10.39 24.12
N LEU A 230 8.10 11.37 23.25
CA LEU A 230 8.29 12.78 23.55
C LEU A 230 7.07 13.39 24.23
N ALA A 231 5.89 12.94 23.83
CA ALA A 231 4.62 13.46 24.33
C ALA A 231 3.48 12.44 24.18
N THR A 232 2.45 12.60 25.01
CA THR A 232 1.23 11.77 24.98
C THR A 232 0.00 12.67 25.06
N LEU A 233 -0.99 12.41 24.22
CA LEU A 233 -2.30 13.06 24.20
C LEU A 233 -3.35 12.07 24.74
N PRO A 234 -3.62 12.05 26.06
CA PRO A 234 -4.43 10.99 26.67
C PRO A 234 -5.95 11.18 26.53
N LYS A 235 -6.44 12.42 26.36
CA LYS A 235 -7.87 12.77 26.48
C LYS A 235 -8.45 13.48 25.25
N LEU A 236 -7.83 13.28 24.09
CA LEU A 236 -8.33 13.85 22.84
C LEU A 236 -9.63 13.14 22.44
N HIS A 237 -9.53 11.85 22.13
CA HIS A 237 -10.69 11.04 21.73
C HIS A 237 -11.30 10.25 22.90
N ARG A 238 -12.57 9.87 22.74
CA ARG A 238 -13.29 8.98 23.68
C ARG A 238 -13.29 7.52 23.22
N SER A 239 -12.94 7.27 21.97
CA SER A 239 -12.79 5.93 21.39
C SER A 239 -11.40 5.79 20.76
N ILE A 240 -11.06 4.58 20.33
CA ILE A 240 -9.75 4.25 19.76
C ILE A 240 -9.55 5.04 18.47
N VAL A 241 -8.37 5.63 18.30
CA VAL A 241 -7.99 6.40 17.11
C VAL A 241 -7.45 5.45 16.05
N HIS A 242 -8.10 5.38 14.89
CA HIS A 242 -7.71 4.47 13.81
C HIS A 242 -7.29 5.16 12.52
N LEU A 243 -7.45 6.49 12.41
CA LEU A 243 -6.94 7.27 11.28
C LEU A 243 -6.32 8.58 11.76
N MET A 244 -5.21 8.95 11.13
CA MET A 244 -4.52 10.22 11.35
C MET A 244 -3.91 10.72 10.04
N SER A 245 -3.99 12.03 9.78
CA SER A 245 -3.37 12.66 8.62
C SER A 245 -2.89 14.06 8.97
N PHE A 246 -1.68 14.43 8.55
CA PHE A 246 -1.05 15.71 8.89
C PHE A 246 -1.15 16.71 7.75
N ASN A 247 -1.53 17.94 8.09
CA ASN A 247 -1.56 19.08 7.19
C ASN A 247 -0.34 19.98 7.44
N ASP A 248 0.59 20.00 6.48
CA ASP A 248 1.83 20.79 6.57
C ASP A 248 1.56 22.31 6.60
N LYS A 249 0.61 22.79 5.79
CA LYS A 249 0.26 24.22 5.66
C LYS A 249 -0.26 24.82 6.97
N TYR A 250 -1.09 24.07 7.69
CA TYR A 250 -1.69 24.51 8.95
C TYR A 250 -1.05 23.91 10.19
N ASP A 251 0.01 23.10 10.06
CA ASP A 251 0.66 22.41 11.19
C ASP A 251 -0.34 21.67 12.09
N THR A 252 -1.29 20.98 11.46
CA THR A 252 -2.45 20.42 12.15
C THR A 252 -2.69 18.99 11.70
N VAL A 253 -2.86 18.09 12.66
CA VAL A 253 -3.27 16.71 12.43
C VAL A 253 -4.78 16.62 12.54
N VAL A 254 -5.37 15.93 11.58
CA VAL A 254 -6.76 15.48 11.65
C VAL A 254 -6.73 14.02 12.08
N SER A 255 -7.47 13.69 13.13
CA SER A 255 -7.56 12.34 13.67
C SER A 255 -9.02 11.92 13.79
N CYS A 256 -9.29 10.64 13.53
CA CYS A 256 -10.62 10.05 13.61
C CYS A 256 -10.64 8.86 14.57
N ASP A 257 -11.69 8.77 15.38
CA ASP A 257 -11.93 7.61 16.24
C ASP A 257 -12.96 6.62 15.66
N GLU A 258 -12.97 5.41 16.22
CA GLU A 258 -13.93 4.35 15.87
C GLU A 258 -15.38 4.70 16.27
N GLY A 259 -15.58 5.77 17.04
CA GLY A 259 -16.89 6.35 17.37
C GLY A 259 -17.42 7.34 16.33
N GLY A 260 -16.67 7.60 15.25
CA GLY A 260 -17.02 8.54 14.20
C GLY A 260 -16.79 10.01 14.58
N MET A 261 -15.95 10.30 15.58
CA MET A 261 -15.54 11.65 15.93
C MET A 261 -14.27 12.03 15.17
N ILE A 262 -14.25 13.27 14.65
CA ILE A 262 -13.07 13.87 14.03
C ILE A 262 -12.56 15.02 14.91
N GLU A 263 -11.26 15.07 15.11
CA GLU A 263 -10.58 16.07 15.93
C GLU A 263 -9.32 16.63 15.27
N TYR A 264 -9.07 17.90 15.56
CA TYR A 264 -7.96 18.70 15.04
C TYR A 264 -7.04 19.05 16.20
N TRP A 265 -5.75 18.78 16.04
CA TRP A 265 -4.74 19.07 17.05
C TRP A 265 -3.40 19.40 16.38
N SER A 266 -2.52 20.12 17.06
CA SER A 266 -1.22 20.51 16.51
C SER A 266 -0.07 19.88 17.31
N PRO A 267 0.88 19.19 16.66
CA PRO A 267 1.99 18.52 17.33
C PRO A 267 3.00 19.49 17.97
N HIS A 268 3.10 20.73 17.46
CA HIS A 268 4.06 21.74 17.90
C HIS A 268 3.43 22.86 18.76
N SER A 269 2.16 22.73 19.15
CA SER A 269 1.49 23.79 19.92
C SER A 269 2.02 23.86 21.35
N GLU A 270 2.42 25.06 21.78
CA GLU A 270 2.83 25.37 23.15
C GLU A 270 1.68 25.24 24.17
N ARG A 271 0.43 25.15 23.71
CA ARG A 271 -0.79 25.01 24.53
C ARG A 271 -1.41 23.62 24.35
N GLU A 272 -0.77 22.60 24.93
CA GLU A 272 -1.34 21.24 25.06
C GLU A 272 -1.93 20.67 23.76
N PHE A 273 -1.24 20.81 22.63
CA PHE A 273 -1.67 20.28 21.33
C PHE A 273 -2.94 20.91 20.74
N GLU A 274 -3.37 22.07 21.23
CA GLU A 274 -4.52 22.78 20.64
C GLU A 274 -4.29 23.12 19.16
N LYS A 275 -5.37 23.03 18.37
CA LYS A 275 -5.37 23.47 16.98
C LYS A 275 -5.09 24.98 16.85
N PRO A 276 -4.46 25.45 15.76
CA PRO A 276 -4.24 26.87 15.53
C PRO A 276 -5.53 27.68 15.49
N SER A 277 -5.47 28.93 15.96
CA SER A 277 -6.60 29.87 15.99
C SER A 277 -7.06 30.34 14.61
N SER A 278 -6.26 30.09 13.56
CA SER A 278 -6.62 30.39 12.17
C SER A 278 -7.71 29.47 11.60
N LEU A 279 -7.95 28.33 12.24
CA LEU A 279 -9.01 27.38 11.88
C LEU A 279 -10.32 27.77 12.57
N PHE A 280 -11.41 27.07 12.24
CA PHE A 280 -12.73 27.26 12.85
C PHE A 280 -12.69 27.39 14.38
N VAL A 281 -13.50 28.28 14.95
CA VAL A 281 -13.49 28.55 16.41
C VAL A 281 -14.28 27.49 17.17
N TYR A 282 -15.55 27.27 16.81
CA TYR A 282 -16.43 26.34 17.50
C TYR A 282 -16.72 25.10 16.65
N LYS A 283 -16.66 23.91 17.27
CA LYS A 283 -16.97 22.63 16.60
C LYS A 283 -18.45 22.56 16.16
N SER A 284 -19.36 23.28 16.81
CA SER A 284 -20.77 23.39 16.43
C SER A 284 -20.99 23.99 15.05
N ASP A 285 -20.06 24.82 14.58
CA ASP A 285 -20.18 25.54 13.32
C ASP A 285 -19.63 24.72 12.13
N THR A 286 -19.19 23.49 12.41
CA THR A 286 -18.56 22.56 11.47
C THR A 286 -19.47 21.36 11.18
N ASN A 287 -19.11 20.57 10.18
CA ASN A 287 -19.78 19.32 9.82
C ASN A 287 -19.06 18.07 10.37
N LEU A 288 -18.15 18.24 11.34
CA LEU A 288 -17.36 17.14 11.90
C LEU A 288 -18.19 16.14 12.73
N LEU A 289 -19.40 16.52 13.16
CA LEU A 289 -20.31 15.67 13.92
C LEU A 289 -21.25 14.83 13.05
N ASP A 290 -21.21 15.01 11.72
CA ASP A 290 -22.17 14.37 10.82
C ASP A 290 -22.00 12.85 10.77
N PHE A 291 -20.76 12.34 10.89
CA PHE A 291 -20.47 10.90 11.00
C PHE A 291 -21.16 10.27 12.22
N LYS A 292 -21.02 10.90 13.39
CA LYS A 292 -21.67 10.42 14.61
C LYS A 292 -23.19 10.49 14.54
N ARG A 293 -23.75 11.52 13.88
CA ARG A 293 -25.19 11.62 13.60
C ARG A 293 -25.67 10.52 12.65
N ALA A 294 -24.88 10.23 11.61
CA ALA A 294 -25.14 9.18 10.63
C ALA A 294 -24.82 7.77 11.15
N LYS A 295 -24.22 7.64 12.35
CA LYS A 295 -23.70 6.38 12.91
C LYS A 295 -22.73 5.69 11.95
N SER A 296 -21.92 6.48 11.26
CA SER A 296 -20.87 5.99 10.37
C SER A 296 -19.49 6.40 10.86
N VAL A 297 -18.50 5.62 10.46
CA VAL A 297 -17.10 5.77 10.86
C VAL A 297 -16.27 6.00 9.60
N PRO A 298 -15.41 7.03 9.56
CA PRO A 298 -14.46 7.21 8.47
C PRO A 298 -13.55 5.98 8.35
N SER A 299 -13.49 5.37 7.18
CA SER A 299 -12.59 4.26 6.84
C SER A 299 -11.28 4.76 6.21
N SER A 300 -11.32 5.93 5.58
CA SER A 300 -10.13 6.62 5.06
C SER A 300 -10.15 8.11 5.38
N LEU A 301 -8.95 8.69 5.43
CA LEU A 301 -8.73 10.12 5.64
C LEU A 301 -7.53 10.55 4.81
N THR A 302 -7.77 11.39 3.80
CA THR A 302 -6.70 11.91 2.94
C THR A 302 -6.83 13.42 2.81
N ILE A 303 -5.75 14.12 3.05
CA ILE A 303 -5.66 15.58 2.84
C ILE A 303 -5.21 15.84 1.40
N SER A 304 -5.81 16.84 0.76
CA SER A 304 -5.43 17.28 -0.59
C SER A 304 -3.98 17.81 -0.62
N PRO A 305 -3.23 17.63 -1.73
CA PRO A 305 -1.88 18.18 -1.88
C PRO A 305 -1.79 19.71 -1.75
N THR A 306 -2.91 20.42 -1.98
CA THR A 306 -3.01 21.88 -1.77
C THR A 306 -3.25 22.26 -0.31
N PHE A 307 -3.52 21.28 0.55
CA PHE A 307 -3.83 21.41 1.97
C PHE A 307 -5.12 22.17 2.29
N GLU A 308 -5.95 22.45 1.29
CA GLU A 308 -7.19 23.24 1.47
C GLU A 308 -8.39 22.36 1.77
N GLN A 309 -8.38 21.11 1.33
CA GLN A 309 -9.46 20.16 1.52
C GLN A 309 -8.96 18.83 2.08
N PHE A 310 -9.87 18.06 2.65
CA PHE A 310 -9.65 16.64 2.95
C PHE A 310 -10.89 15.83 2.59
N ALA A 311 -10.69 14.56 2.24
CA ALA A 311 -11.76 13.64 1.89
C ALA A 311 -11.73 12.43 2.81
N THR A 312 -12.92 11.91 3.09
CA THR A 312 -13.12 10.68 3.85
C THR A 312 -14.09 9.78 3.13
N PHE A 313 -13.82 8.48 3.12
CA PHE A 313 -14.83 7.45 2.89
C PHE A 313 -15.35 6.99 4.23
N SER A 314 -16.65 6.71 4.37
CA SER A 314 -17.22 6.18 5.61
C SER A 314 -18.00 4.90 5.41
N LEU A 315 -18.04 4.08 6.47
CA LEU A 315 -18.81 2.84 6.55
C LEU A 315 -19.68 2.87 7.81
N PRO A 316 -20.87 2.25 7.81
CA PRO A 316 -21.45 1.43 6.73
C PRO A 316 -22.22 2.23 5.66
N ASP A 317 -22.34 3.55 5.79
CA ASP A 317 -23.12 4.41 4.88
C ASP A 317 -22.56 4.50 3.45
N ARG A 318 -21.27 4.16 3.24
CA ARG A 318 -20.57 4.21 1.94
C ARG A 318 -20.64 5.57 1.28
N GLN A 319 -20.46 6.61 2.08
CA GLN A 319 -20.44 7.98 1.58
C GLN A 319 -19.01 8.51 1.51
N ILE A 320 -18.72 9.24 0.43
CA ILE A 320 -17.53 10.07 0.34
C ILE A 320 -17.93 11.48 0.75
N ARG A 321 -17.27 12.02 1.76
CA ARG A 321 -17.46 13.40 2.22
C ARG A 321 -16.17 14.17 2.00
N VAL A 322 -16.27 15.30 1.30
CA VAL A 322 -15.17 16.23 1.06
C VAL A 322 -15.43 17.46 1.91
N PHE A 323 -14.46 17.85 2.71
CA PHE A 323 -14.54 18.99 3.62
C PHE A 323 -13.50 20.04 3.25
N ASP A 324 -13.85 21.30 3.49
CA ASP A 324 -12.86 22.37 3.54
C ASP A 324 -12.07 22.27 4.86
N PHE A 325 -10.75 22.33 4.79
CA PHE A 325 -9.88 22.12 5.95
C PHE A 325 -9.96 23.28 6.95
N SER A 326 -10.03 24.52 6.44
CA SER A 326 -10.01 25.72 7.29
C SER A 326 -11.28 25.87 8.14
N SER A 327 -12.43 25.67 7.50
CA SER A 327 -13.74 25.80 8.13
C SER A 327 -14.30 24.49 8.70
N ALA A 328 -13.72 23.33 8.32
CA ALA A 328 -14.24 22.00 8.61
C ALA A 328 -15.73 21.81 8.20
N LYS A 329 -16.19 22.59 7.22
CA LYS A 329 -17.53 22.48 6.65
C LYS A 329 -17.53 21.49 5.50
N LEU A 330 -18.65 20.79 5.37
CA LEU A 330 -18.87 19.84 4.30
C LEU A 330 -18.96 20.60 2.97
N HIS A 331 -18.04 20.31 2.06
CA HIS A 331 -18.04 20.85 0.71
C HIS A 331 -19.01 20.06 -0.17
N ARG A 332 -18.87 18.73 -0.19
CA ARG A 332 -19.69 17.82 -1.01
C ARG A 332 -19.78 16.42 -0.40
N THR A 333 -20.87 15.74 -0.74
CA THR A 333 -21.10 14.33 -0.44
C THR A 333 -21.37 13.55 -1.72
N TYR A 334 -20.77 12.38 -1.85
CA TYR A 334 -21.06 11.41 -2.91
C TYR A 334 -21.52 10.10 -2.29
N ASP A 335 -22.68 9.63 -2.74
CA ASP A 335 -23.25 8.39 -2.26
C ASP A 335 -22.80 7.20 -3.14
N GLU A 336 -22.06 6.27 -2.54
CA GLU A 336 -21.64 5.01 -3.14
C GLU A 336 -22.33 3.81 -2.45
N SER A 337 -23.48 4.05 -1.82
CA SER A 337 -24.32 2.99 -1.27
C SER A 337 -24.72 1.97 -2.34
N ILE A 338 -24.88 0.71 -1.91
CA ILE A 338 -25.27 -0.39 -2.78
C ILE A 338 -26.63 -0.10 -3.44
N SER A 339 -27.56 0.53 -2.71
CA SER A 339 -28.85 0.97 -3.24
C SER A 339 -28.69 1.93 -4.41
N THR A 340 -27.89 2.97 -4.24
CA THR A 340 -27.66 3.99 -5.28
C THR A 340 -26.96 3.39 -6.50
N LEU A 341 -25.95 2.53 -6.28
CA LEU A 341 -25.28 1.81 -7.36
C LEU A 341 -26.21 0.87 -8.13
N THR A 342 -27.14 0.22 -7.43
CA THR A 342 -28.16 -0.64 -8.05
C THR A 342 -29.12 0.17 -8.92
N THR A 343 -29.58 1.32 -8.45
CA THR A 343 -30.42 2.23 -9.24
C THR A 343 -29.67 2.76 -10.46
N ILE A 344 -28.40 3.15 -10.31
CA ILE A 344 -27.56 3.60 -11.43
C ILE A 344 -27.40 2.48 -12.47
N GLN A 345 -27.16 1.25 -12.04
CA GLN A 345 -27.03 0.09 -12.94
C GLN A 345 -28.34 -0.23 -13.68
N GLN A 346 -29.50 -0.06 -13.04
CA GLN A 346 -30.81 -0.24 -13.68
C GLN A 346 -31.12 0.86 -14.69
N ALA A 347 -30.68 2.09 -14.42
CA ALA A 347 -30.87 3.25 -15.30
C ALA A 347 -29.77 3.40 -16.37
N ALA A 348 -28.68 2.64 -16.28
CA ALA A 348 -27.55 2.70 -17.21
C ALA A 348 -27.95 2.20 -18.60
N SER A 349 -27.46 2.90 -19.63
CA SER A 349 -27.56 2.44 -21.01
C SER A 349 -26.84 1.09 -21.20
N SER A 350 -27.30 0.29 -22.16
CA SER A 350 -26.79 -1.07 -22.41
C SER A 350 -25.26 -1.17 -22.58
N GLU A 351 -24.60 -0.11 -23.06
CA GLU A 351 -23.14 -0.05 -23.24
C GLU A 351 -22.34 0.09 -21.93
N ARG A 352 -22.94 0.66 -20.87
CA ARG A 352 -22.29 0.84 -19.56
C ARG A 352 -22.79 -0.13 -18.51
N LYS A 353 -23.81 -0.91 -18.85
CA LYS A 353 -24.44 -1.87 -17.96
C LYS A 353 -23.55 -3.11 -17.85
N LEU A 354 -23.10 -3.42 -16.63
CA LEU A 354 -22.40 -4.67 -16.36
C LEU A 354 -23.35 -5.88 -16.56
N PRO A 355 -22.85 -7.04 -17.02
CA PRO A 355 -23.64 -8.28 -17.03
C PRO A 355 -24.16 -8.61 -15.63
N ASP A 356 -25.41 -9.05 -15.50
CA ASP A 356 -26.06 -9.24 -14.20
C ASP A 356 -25.30 -10.22 -13.28
N LEU A 357 -24.69 -11.27 -13.85
CA LEU A 357 -23.85 -12.22 -13.10
C LEU A 357 -22.59 -11.54 -12.52
N GLU A 358 -21.94 -10.69 -13.29
CA GLU A 358 -20.74 -9.96 -12.85
C GLU A 358 -21.13 -8.90 -11.82
N PHE A 359 -22.22 -8.17 -12.04
CA PHE A 359 -22.74 -7.20 -11.09
C PHE A 359 -23.07 -7.85 -9.73
N GLY A 360 -23.72 -9.02 -9.75
CA GLY A 360 -24.00 -9.80 -8.55
C GLY A 360 -22.74 -10.21 -7.78
N ARG A 361 -21.69 -10.66 -8.49
CA ARG A 361 -20.38 -10.96 -7.86
C ARG A 361 -19.77 -9.74 -7.19
N ARG A 362 -19.82 -8.57 -7.83
CA ARG A 362 -19.25 -7.35 -7.24
C ARG A 362 -20.05 -6.83 -6.05
N ILE A 363 -21.37 -6.99 -6.02
CA ILE A 363 -22.18 -6.69 -4.83
C ILE A 363 -21.82 -7.61 -3.66
N ALA A 364 -21.59 -8.90 -3.92
CA ALA A 364 -21.18 -9.84 -2.88
C ALA A 364 -19.86 -9.42 -2.22
N ILE A 365 -18.87 -9.02 -3.02
CA ILE A 365 -17.61 -8.44 -2.53
C ILE A 365 -17.88 -7.16 -1.72
N GLU A 366 -18.72 -6.26 -2.23
CA GLU A 366 -19.01 -4.99 -1.55
C GLU A 366 -19.65 -5.24 -0.17
N THR A 367 -20.49 -6.26 -0.06
CA THR A 367 -21.12 -6.67 1.22
C THR A 367 -20.08 -7.20 2.21
N ASP A 368 -19.14 -8.03 1.75
CA ASP A 368 -18.05 -8.59 2.56
C ASP A 368 -17.10 -7.50 3.11
N LEU A 369 -16.92 -6.42 2.35
CA LEU A 369 -16.10 -5.25 2.72
C LEU A 369 -16.63 -4.43 3.91
N THR A 370 -17.82 -4.72 4.43
CA THR A 370 -18.33 -4.09 5.67
C THR A 370 -17.71 -4.61 6.96
N SER A 371 -16.91 -5.67 6.88
CA SER A 371 -16.15 -6.19 8.01
C SER A 371 -15.16 -5.17 8.58
N LEU A 372 -15.04 -5.11 9.92
CA LEU A 372 -14.14 -4.18 10.64
C LEU A 372 -12.67 -4.31 10.23
N SER A 373 -12.25 -5.50 9.80
CA SER A 373 -10.90 -5.80 9.30
C SER A 373 -10.55 -5.11 7.98
N SER A 374 -11.56 -4.68 7.22
CA SER A 374 -11.41 -4.03 5.91
C SER A 374 -11.43 -2.50 5.98
N LEU A 375 -11.72 -1.91 7.15
CA LEU A 375 -11.93 -0.47 7.31
C LEU A 375 -10.72 0.35 6.87
N THR A 376 -9.50 -0.04 7.23
CA THR A 376 -8.31 0.80 6.97
C THR A 376 -7.64 0.53 5.62
N LYS A 377 -8.08 -0.48 4.87
CA LYS A 377 -7.43 -0.93 3.63
C LYS A 377 -7.95 -0.23 2.36
N GLN A 378 -8.95 0.64 2.51
CA GLN A 378 -9.48 1.47 1.43
C GLN A 378 -8.99 2.90 1.56
N ASN A 379 -8.79 3.59 0.44
CA ASN A 379 -8.50 5.01 0.47
C ASN A 379 -9.17 5.79 -0.67
N ILE A 380 -9.14 7.11 -0.51
CA ILE A 380 -9.42 8.10 -1.54
C ILE A 380 -8.15 8.91 -1.70
N ILE A 381 -7.78 9.24 -2.93
CA ILE A 381 -6.66 10.14 -3.19
C ILE A 381 -7.14 11.36 -3.98
N PHE A 382 -6.38 12.44 -3.87
CA PHE A 382 -6.54 13.62 -4.71
C PHE A 382 -5.50 13.60 -5.82
N ASP A 383 -5.79 14.30 -6.91
CA ASP A 383 -4.75 14.72 -7.83
C ASP A 383 -3.93 15.90 -7.27
N GLU A 384 -2.79 16.21 -7.89
CA GLU A 384 -1.90 17.31 -7.51
C GLU A 384 -2.62 18.68 -7.48
N SER A 385 -3.64 18.89 -8.31
CA SER A 385 -4.40 20.16 -8.30
C SER A 385 -5.43 20.24 -7.19
N GLY A 386 -5.84 19.10 -6.60
CA GLY A 386 -6.89 19.01 -5.60
C GLY A 386 -8.33 19.11 -6.15
N TYR A 387 -8.52 19.22 -7.47
CA TYR A 387 -9.86 19.31 -8.08
C TYR A 387 -10.50 17.95 -8.37
N PHE A 388 -9.69 16.90 -8.48
CA PHE A 388 -10.16 15.54 -8.74
C PHE A 388 -9.94 14.67 -7.51
N ILE A 389 -10.98 13.92 -7.16
CA ILE A 389 -10.86 12.79 -6.24
C ILE A 389 -10.86 11.49 -7.04
N ILE A 390 -10.05 10.55 -6.60
CA ILE A 390 -9.87 9.25 -7.23
C ILE A 390 -10.06 8.18 -6.17
N TYR A 391 -10.98 7.25 -6.43
CA TYR A 391 -11.34 6.23 -5.45
C TYR A 391 -11.79 4.93 -6.12
N GLY A 392 -11.64 3.82 -5.39
CA GLY A 392 -12.12 2.51 -5.80
C GLY A 392 -13.61 2.36 -5.49
N SER A 393 -14.40 1.95 -6.49
CA SER A 393 -15.83 1.67 -6.39
C SER A 393 -16.12 0.28 -6.97
N LEU A 394 -17.36 -0.18 -6.81
CA LEU A 394 -17.88 -1.39 -7.46
C LEU A 394 -17.69 -1.36 -8.98
N ALA A 395 -17.79 -0.18 -9.59
CA ALA A 395 -17.63 -0.01 -11.04
C ALA A 395 -16.16 -0.07 -11.50
N GLY A 396 -15.18 0.09 -10.61
CA GLY A 396 -13.76 0.27 -10.95
C GLY A 396 -13.19 1.52 -10.27
N ILE A 397 -12.18 2.14 -10.86
CA ILE A 397 -11.57 3.36 -10.33
C ILE A 397 -12.30 4.57 -10.93
N LYS A 398 -12.99 5.33 -10.07
CA LYS A 398 -13.71 6.55 -10.46
C LYS A 398 -12.79 7.75 -10.29
N ILE A 399 -12.64 8.56 -11.35
CA ILE A 399 -11.96 9.85 -11.30
C ILE A 399 -13.05 10.92 -11.41
N LEU A 400 -13.32 11.60 -10.31
CA LEU A 400 -14.45 12.51 -10.16
C LEU A 400 -13.96 13.96 -10.00
N ASN A 401 -14.51 14.87 -10.80
CA ASN A 401 -14.26 16.30 -10.69
C ASN A 401 -15.17 16.91 -9.61
N THR A 402 -14.59 17.37 -8.51
CA THR A 402 -15.33 17.97 -7.39
C THR A 402 -15.92 19.33 -7.72
N THR A 403 -15.36 20.05 -8.69
CA THR A 403 -15.85 21.38 -9.09
C THR A 403 -17.08 21.29 -10.00
N THR A 404 -17.00 20.44 -11.03
CA THR A 404 -18.02 20.32 -12.09
C THR A 404 -19.05 19.22 -11.83
N ASN A 405 -18.82 18.39 -10.80
CA ASN A 405 -19.59 17.19 -10.46
C ASN A 405 -19.77 16.24 -11.66
N SER A 406 -18.68 16.02 -12.41
CA SER A 406 -18.65 15.05 -13.50
C SER A 406 -17.66 13.95 -13.22
N LEU A 407 -17.93 12.76 -13.78
CA LEU A 407 -17.01 11.63 -13.83
C LEU A 407 -16.29 11.64 -15.20
N PRO A 408 -15.16 12.35 -15.37
CA PRO A 408 -14.43 12.41 -16.63
C PRO A 408 -13.88 11.05 -17.07
N ARG A 409 -13.45 10.18 -16.13
CA ARG A 409 -12.84 8.89 -16.44
C ARG A 409 -13.27 7.81 -15.45
N LEU A 410 -13.41 6.60 -15.99
CA LEU A 410 -13.66 5.37 -15.24
C LEU A 410 -12.64 4.34 -15.72
N LEU A 411 -11.74 3.92 -14.85
CA LEU A 411 -10.74 2.90 -15.17
C LEU A 411 -11.17 1.56 -14.58
N SER A 412 -10.63 0.48 -15.15
CA SER A 412 -10.81 -0.89 -14.68
C SER A 412 -12.24 -1.43 -14.75
N ALA A 413 -13.16 -0.77 -15.47
CA ALA A 413 -14.56 -1.20 -15.55
C ALA A 413 -14.71 -2.64 -16.09
N GLU A 414 -13.86 -3.02 -17.04
CA GLU A 414 -13.89 -4.30 -17.74
C GLU A 414 -13.08 -5.42 -17.04
N GLU A 415 -12.22 -5.09 -16.08
CA GLU A 415 -11.20 -6.04 -15.57
C GLU A 415 -11.70 -6.89 -14.38
N GLY A 416 -12.93 -6.66 -13.89
CA GLY A 416 -13.53 -7.47 -12.82
C GLY A 416 -12.81 -7.38 -11.46
N ILE A 417 -11.90 -6.43 -11.29
CA ILE A 417 -11.19 -6.19 -10.03
C ILE A 417 -11.93 -5.15 -9.19
N ARG A 418 -11.90 -5.31 -7.86
CA ARG A 418 -12.36 -4.31 -6.89
C ARG A 418 -11.14 -3.57 -6.34
N PRO A 419 -10.84 -2.33 -6.81
CA PRO A 419 -9.69 -1.56 -6.33
C PRO A 419 -9.88 -1.20 -4.85
N MET A 420 -8.83 -1.32 -4.04
CA MET A 420 -8.89 -1.09 -2.59
C MET A 420 -8.08 0.14 -2.17
N HIS A 421 -6.77 0.07 -2.31
CA HIS A 421 -5.86 1.16 -1.99
C HIS A 421 -5.22 1.71 -3.27
N LEU A 422 -5.14 3.02 -3.38
CA LEU A 422 -4.72 3.76 -4.57
C LEU A 422 -3.51 4.65 -4.27
N ALA A 423 -2.65 4.81 -5.28
CA ALA A 423 -1.60 5.82 -5.32
C ALA A 423 -1.54 6.43 -6.73
N ILE A 424 -1.10 7.68 -6.83
CA ILE A 424 -0.94 8.38 -8.10
C ILE A 424 0.47 8.96 -8.22
N TYR A 425 0.97 8.99 -9.44
CA TYR A 425 2.15 9.72 -9.85
C TYR A 425 1.80 10.59 -11.07
N GLN A 426 1.99 11.91 -10.96
CA GLN A 426 1.68 12.85 -12.04
C GLN A 426 2.90 13.68 -12.48
N GLY A 427 4.05 13.44 -11.85
CA GLY A 427 5.30 14.15 -12.10
C GLY A 427 5.89 13.85 -13.47
N ALA A 428 6.61 14.83 -14.04
CA ALA A 428 7.54 14.58 -15.12
C ALA A 428 8.83 13.99 -14.51
N PRO A 429 9.35 12.85 -15.00
CA PRO A 429 10.64 12.34 -14.54
C PRO A 429 11.70 13.44 -14.71
N LYS A 430 12.42 13.77 -13.63
CA LYS A 430 13.26 14.98 -13.47
C LYS A 430 14.02 15.43 -14.73
N LYS A 431 13.42 16.30 -15.54
CA LYS A 431 14.13 17.41 -16.19
C LYS A 431 13.78 18.67 -15.42
N LYS A 432 14.72 19.14 -14.60
CA LYS A 432 14.61 20.38 -13.82
C LYS A 432 14.40 21.57 -14.76
N THR A 433 13.14 21.92 -15.00
CA THR A 433 12.78 23.24 -15.52
C THR A 433 11.49 23.66 -14.84
N LEU A 434 11.52 24.80 -14.15
CA LEU A 434 10.33 25.45 -13.60
C LEU A 434 9.42 25.85 -14.77
N MET A 435 8.45 24.99 -15.11
CA MET A 435 7.37 25.33 -16.03
C MET A 435 6.22 25.90 -15.21
N THR A 436 5.85 27.15 -15.48
CA THR A 436 4.61 27.72 -14.94
C THR A 436 3.41 27.13 -15.69
N VAL A 437 2.23 27.13 -15.06
CA VAL A 437 0.98 26.64 -15.66
C VAL A 437 0.66 27.37 -16.98
N GLU A 438 1.04 28.64 -17.09
CA GLU A 438 0.89 29.46 -18.30
C GLU A 438 1.87 29.06 -19.41
N MET A 439 3.11 28.70 -19.07
CA MET A 439 4.11 28.21 -20.04
C MET A 439 3.73 26.84 -20.61
N ALA A 440 3.17 25.94 -19.78
CA ALA A 440 2.68 24.63 -20.21
C ALA A 440 1.41 24.71 -21.08
N ALA A 441 0.64 25.80 -21.00
CA ALA A 441 -0.54 26.03 -21.83
C ALA A 441 -0.20 26.61 -23.22
N SER A 442 1.05 27.01 -23.46
CA SER A 442 1.50 27.51 -24.76
C SER A 442 1.71 26.34 -25.74
N ALA A 443 1.18 26.46 -26.97
CA ALA A 443 1.25 25.42 -28.00
C ALA A 443 2.63 25.32 -28.67
N ASN A 444 3.72 25.37 -27.88
CA ASN A 444 5.08 25.34 -28.39
C ASN A 444 5.59 23.89 -28.53
N PRO A 445 5.89 23.39 -29.75
CA PRO A 445 6.25 21.98 -29.98
C PRO A 445 7.48 21.50 -29.21
N LEU A 446 8.45 22.39 -28.94
CA LEU A 446 9.68 22.06 -28.19
C LEU A 446 9.43 21.82 -26.69
N LEU A 447 8.33 22.34 -26.14
CA LEU A 447 7.95 22.09 -24.75
C LEU A 447 7.25 20.74 -24.58
N ASN A 448 6.61 20.22 -25.63
CA ASN A 448 5.88 18.95 -25.59
C ASN A 448 6.80 17.74 -25.39
N GLU A 449 8.00 17.72 -26.00
CA GLU A 449 8.99 16.64 -25.78
C GLU A 449 9.61 16.69 -24.37
N SER A 450 9.72 17.87 -23.76
CA SER A 450 10.13 18.01 -22.35
C SER A 450 9.00 17.73 -21.34
N ALA A 451 7.78 17.55 -21.84
CA ALA A 451 6.54 17.38 -21.07
C ALA A 451 5.88 16.02 -21.28
N GLU A 452 6.58 15.01 -21.83
CA GLU A 452 6.12 13.62 -21.79
C GLU A 452 6.05 13.15 -20.34
N ARG A 453 4.90 13.44 -19.73
CA ARG A 453 4.51 12.88 -18.44
C ARG A 453 4.07 11.46 -18.71
N ASP A 454 4.57 10.53 -17.90
CA ASP A 454 4.05 9.17 -17.80
C ASP A 454 3.22 9.12 -16.51
N PRO A 455 1.97 9.66 -16.52
CA PRO A 455 1.12 9.62 -15.35
C PRO A 455 0.76 8.16 -15.06
N MET A 456 0.80 7.80 -13.78
CA MET A 456 0.46 6.46 -13.33
C MET A 456 -0.55 6.51 -12.21
N ILE A 457 -1.56 5.65 -12.29
CA ILE A 457 -2.39 5.28 -11.14
C ILE A 457 -2.05 3.83 -10.80
N ILE A 458 -1.75 3.58 -9.53
CA ILE A 458 -1.46 2.26 -9.02
C ILE A 458 -2.57 1.88 -8.05
N CYS A 459 -3.08 0.66 -8.15
CA CYS A 459 -4.07 0.15 -7.20
C CYS A 459 -3.77 -1.26 -6.71
N THR A 460 -4.09 -1.53 -5.45
CA THR A 460 -4.29 -2.89 -4.94
C THR A 460 -5.74 -3.32 -5.21
N ALA A 461 -6.01 -4.62 -5.21
CA ALA A 461 -7.36 -5.15 -5.39
C ALA A 461 -7.75 -6.14 -4.28
N TYR A 462 -9.06 -6.26 -4.04
CA TYR A 462 -9.60 -7.14 -3.01
C TYR A 462 -9.14 -8.59 -3.18
N GLN A 463 -8.45 -9.11 -2.14
CA GLN A 463 -7.91 -10.47 -2.08
C GLN A 463 -7.10 -10.88 -3.33
N LYS A 464 -6.25 -9.97 -3.82
CA LYS A 464 -5.31 -10.25 -4.91
C LYS A 464 -3.86 -10.08 -4.44
N PRO A 465 -2.98 -11.04 -4.72
CA PRO A 465 -1.54 -10.94 -4.44
C PRO A 465 -0.81 -10.18 -5.56
N ARG A 466 -1.40 -9.08 -6.04
CA ARG A 466 -0.82 -8.22 -7.07
C ARG A 466 -1.36 -6.80 -7.00
N PHE A 467 -0.57 -5.87 -7.51
CA PHE A 467 -0.99 -4.50 -7.76
C PHE A 467 -1.01 -4.22 -9.25
N TYR A 468 -1.85 -3.27 -9.66
CA TYR A 468 -2.14 -2.94 -11.04
C TYR A 468 -1.72 -1.51 -11.33
N ILE A 469 -1.09 -1.28 -12.47
CA ILE A 469 -0.57 0.01 -12.92
C ILE A 469 -1.37 0.43 -14.15
N PHE A 470 -1.95 1.62 -14.10
CA PHE A 470 -2.68 2.26 -15.19
C PHE A 470 -1.83 3.41 -15.72
N THR A 471 -1.56 3.41 -17.03
CA THR A 471 -0.81 4.44 -17.75
C THR A 471 -1.63 4.91 -18.95
N ASN A 472 -1.02 5.71 -19.83
CA ASN A 472 -1.64 6.05 -21.12
C ASN A 472 -1.49 4.93 -22.17
N ASP A 473 -0.68 3.90 -21.90
CA ASP A 473 -0.51 2.78 -22.83
C ASP A 473 -1.73 1.83 -22.79
N SER A 474 -2.21 1.48 -23.98
CA SER A 474 -3.34 0.59 -24.22
C SER A 474 -3.00 -0.61 -25.11
N ASN A 475 -1.74 -0.74 -25.55
CA ASN A 475 -1.39 -1.60 -26.69
C ASN A 475 -0.94 -3.02 -26.29
N ALA A 476 -0.87 -3.35 -25.00
CA ALA A 476 -0.37 -4.63 -24.53
C ALA A 476 -1.47 -5.71 -24.38
N SER A 477 -1.17 -6.93 -24.83
CA SER A 477 -2.05 -8.09 -24.66
C SER A 477 -2.12 -8.54 -23.19
N LYS A 478 -3.21 -9.18 -22.75
CA LYS A 478 -3.39 -9.56 -21.32
C LYS A 478 -2.22 -10.39 -20.76
N SER A 479 -1.65 -11.28 -21.56
CA SER A 479 -0.51 -12.11 -21.16
C SER A 479 0.79 -11.33 -20.94
N GLU A 480 0.97 -10.21 -21.65
CA GLU A 480 2.13 -9.32 -21.48
C GLU A 480 1.95 -8.36 -20.30
N ARG A 481 0.70 -7.97 -20.03
CA ARG A 481 0.35 -7.09 -18.91
C ARG A 481 0.55 -7.76 -17.55
N ASP A 482 0.25 -9.05 -17.45
CA ASP A 482 0.36 -9.83 -16.22
C ASP A 482 1.77 -10.40 -16.05
N VAL A 483 2.62 -9.67 -15.33
CA VAL A 483 4.00 -10.08 -15.12
C VAL A 483 4.10 -11.01 -13.92
N LEU A 484 4.56 -12.24 -14.19
CA LEU A 484 4.87 -13.25 -13.18
C LEU A 484 6.27 -13.05 -12.61
N ASN A 485 6.47 -11.96 -11.85
CA ASN A 485 7.75 -11.71 -11.19
C ASN A 485 8.00 -12.65 -10.00
N GLU A 486 6.94 -13.13 -9.33
CA GLU A 486 7.02 -13.97 -8.13
C GLU A 486 5.83 -14.95 -8.05
N LYS A 487 6.00 -16.07 -7.32
CA LYS A 487 4.94 -17.08 -7.12
C LYS A 487 4.13 -16.76 -5.84
N PRO A 488 2.79 -16.63 -5.91
CA PRO A 488 1.93 -16.49 -4.73
C PRO A 488 1.98 -17.72 -3.83
N ILE A 489 1.73 -17.48 -2.54
CA ILE A 489 1.35 -18.50 -1.58
C ILE A 489 -0.05 -18.99 -1.99
N GLN A 490 -0.20 -20.28 -2.28
CA GLN A 490 -1.50 -20.84 -2.65
C GLN A 490 -2.46 -20.77 -1.45
N ALA A 491 -3.63 -20.16 -1.66
CA ALA A 491 -4.64 -19.89 -0.63
C ALA A 491 -5.26 -21.13 0.05
N SER A 492 -4.86 -22.35 -0.33
CA SER A 492 -5.35 -23.60 0.28
C SER A 492 -4.73 -23.91 1.66
N GLN A 493 -3.73 -23.17 2.12
CA GLN A 493 -3.13 -23.33 3.46
C GLN A 493 -3.58 -22.26 4.47
N ALA A 494 -4.42 -21.29 4.09
CA ALA A 494 -4.74 -20.11 4.90
C ALA A 494 -6.11 -20.15 5.63
N SER A 495 -6.74 -21.33 5.76
CA SER A 495 -7.99 -21.49 6.52
C SER A 495 -7.91 -22.64 7.52
N ALA A 496 -7.17 -22.43 8.61
CA ALA A 496 -7.35 -23.17 9.85
C ALA A 496 -7.33 -22.17 11.00
N GLY A 497 -8.51 -21.87 11.55
CA GLY A 497 -8.67 -21.09 12.77
C GLY A 497 -8.17 -21.83 14.01
N PRO A 498 -8.15 -21.15 15.18
CA PRO A 498 -7.41 -21.59 16.35
C PRO A 498 -8.21 -22.64 17.14
N ALA A 499 -7.97 -23.91 16.85
CA ALA A 499 -8.32 -25.01 17.76
C ALA A 499 -7.31 -26.14 17.60
N ALA A 500 -6.83 -26.62 18.74
CA ALA A 500 -5.84 -27.69 18.93
C ALA A 500 -4.38 -27.33 18.66
N ALA A 501 -3.75 -26.78 19.70
CA ALA A 501 -2.34 -26.98 19.98
C ALA A 501 -2.04 -28.49 20.06
N THR A 502 -1.65 -29.09 18.93
CA THR A 502 -0.70 -30.21 18.76
C THR A 502 -0.73 -30.66 17.30
N ALA A 503 0.03 -29.99 16.44
CA ALA A 503 0.33 -30.48 15.10
C ALA A 503 1.83 -30.38 14.85
N LYS A 504 2.42 -31.53 14.52
CA LYS A 504 3.84 -31.76 14.22
C LYS A 504 4.36 -30.82 13.12
N GLN A 505 5.65 -30.48 13.22
CA GLN A 505 6.45 -29.83 12.17
C GLN A 505 6.10 -30.36 10.78
N GLU A 506 5.48 -29.53 9.92
CA GLU A 506 5.28 -29.86 8.51
C GLU A 506 6.56 -29.56 7.73
N SER A 507 7.13 -30.65 7.22
CA SER A 507 8.44 -30.83 6.58
C SER A 507 8.48 -30.36 5.12
N GLY A 508 9.63 -29.83 4.68
CA GLY A 508 9.94 -29.59 3.27
C GLY A 508 9.98 -30.88 2.46
N GLN A 509 8.87 -31.23 1.82
CA GLN A 509 8.72 -32.48 1.03
C GLN A 509 9.21 -32.35 -0.41
N ALA A 510 9.57 -31.16 -0.84
CA ALA A 510 10.18 -30.92 -2.15
C ALA A 510 11.17 -29.76 -2.08
N ALA A 511 12.09 -29.71 -3.04
CA ALA A 511 13.02 -28.60 -3.20
C ALA A 511 13.32 -28.37 -4.69
N ILE A 512 13.77 -27.17 -5.03
CA ILE A 512 14.25 -26.79 -6.35
C ILE A 512 15.71 -26.37 -6.21
N ILE A 513 16.60 -27.08 -6.90
CA ILE A 513 18.02 -26.77 -6.96
C ILE A 513 18.24 -25.89 -8.20
N HIS A 514 18.48 -24.60 -7.98
CA HIS A 514 18.81 -23.65 -9.05
C HIS A 514 20.29 -23.79 -9.37
N THR A 515 20.62 -24.21 -10.60
CA THR A 515 22.01 -24.38 -11.04
C THR A 515 22.37 -23.40 -12.14
N SER A 516 23.66 -23.21 -12.43
CA SER A 516 24.12 -22.38 -13.55
C SER A 516 23.63 -22.86 -14.93
N LEU A 517 23.15 -24.10 -15.04
CA LEU A 517 22.64 -24.69 -16.29
C LEU A 517 21.11 -24.89 -16.31
N GLY A 518 20.40 -24.47 -15.25
CA GLY A 518 18.95 -24.55 -15.13
C GLY A 518 18.47 -25.12 -13.78
N ASP A 519 17.17 -25.35 -13.66
CA ASP A 519 16.53 -25.76 -12.42
C ASP A 519 16.29 -27.28 -12.36
N ILE A 520 16.58 -27.90 -11.22
CA ILE A 520 16.29 -29.32 -10.95
C ILE A 520 15.27 -29.39 -9.82
N HIS A 521 14.08 -29.93 -10.10
CA HIS A 521 13.06 -30.12 -9.07
C HIS A 521 13.23 -31.49 -8.44
N VAL A 522 13.34 -31.55 -7.12
CA VAL A 522 13.48 -32.78 -6.35
C VAL A 522 12.32 -32.95 -5.38
N ARG A 523 11.82 -34.18 -5.28
CA ARG A 523 10.91 -34.62 -4.22
C ARG A 523 11.74 -35.27 -3.12
N LEU A 524 11.52 -34.88 -1.87
CA LEU A 524 12.21 -35.38 -0.70
C LEU A 524 11.35 -36.43 0.03
N PHE A 525 12.00 -37.34 0.74
CA PHE A 525 11.35 -38.47 1.41
C PHE A 525 11.57 -38.41 2.94
N PRO A 526 10.95 -37.46 3.67
CA PRO A 526 11.14 -37.32 5.12
C PRO A 526 10.67 -38.54 5.91
N GLU A 527 9.72 -39.31 5.39
CA GLU A 527 9.27 -40.56 6.02
C GLU A 527 10.32 -41.68 5.93
N ALA A 528 11.19 -41.64 4.92
CA ALA A 528 12.19 -42.66 4.67
C ALA A 528 13.57 -42.32 5.28
N ALA A 529 13.94 -41.03 5.28
CA ALA A 529 15.21 -40.52 5.79
C ALA A 529 15.00 -39.16 6.50
N PRO A 530 14.38 -39.15 7.69
CA PRO A 530 14.00 -37.92 8.37
C PRO A 530 15.18 -37.01 8.72
N LYS A 531 16.28 -37.55 9.26
CA LYS A 531 17.46 -36.74 9.64
C LYS A 531 18.15 -36.18 8.40
N THR A 532 18.24 -36.97 7.34
CA THR A 532 18.87 -36.56 6.08
C THR A 532 18.08 -35.44 5.40
N VAL A 533 16.75 -35.55 5.37
CA VAL A 533 15.89 -34.49 4.81
C VAL A 533 15.96 -33.24 5.66
N GLU A 534 15.95 -33.35 6.99
CA GLU A 534 16.12 -32.21 7.90
C GLU A 534 17.46 -31.49 7.66
N ASN A 535 18.55 -32.25 7.56
CA ASN A 535 19.88 -31.73 7.27
C ASN A 535 19.91 -30.98 5.93
N PHE A 536 19.43 -31.61 4.85
CA PHE A 536 19.39 -31.01 3.52
C PHE A 536 18.53 -29.74 3.48
N VAL A 537 17.32 -29.78 4.03
CA VAL A 537 16.38 -28.65 4.05
C VAL A 537 16.93 -27.49 4.87
N THR A 538 17.56 -27.77 5.99
CA THR A 538 18.10 -26.74 6.88
C THR A 538 19.32 -26.07 6.24
N HIS A 539 20.24 -26.84 5.63
CA HIS A 539 21.34 -26.28 4.84
C HIS A 539 20.87 -25.47 3.63
N ALA A 540 19.81 -25.92 2.94
CA ALA A 540 19.21 -25.15 1.86
C ALA A 540 18.65 -23.80 2.35
N ARG A 541 17.95 -23.80 3.49
CA ARG A 541 17.38 -22.58 4.09
C ARG A 541 18.44 -21.62 4.63
N SER A 542 19.53 -22.14 5.19
CA SER A 542 20.67 -21.34 5.66
C SER A 542 21.61 -20.88 4.53
N GLN A 543 21.24 -21.14 3.27
CA GLN A 543 22.02 -20.78 2.09
C GLN A 543 23.41 -21.44 2.03
N TYR A 544 23.61 -22.54 2.77
CA TYR A 544 24.88 -23.26 2.83
C TYR A 544 25.34 -23.79 1.46
N TYR A 545 24.39 -24.21 0.61
CA TYR A 545 24.68 -24.72 -0.72
C TYR A 545 24.92 -23.63 -1.78
N ASN A 546 24.68 -22.35 -1.47
CA ASN A 546 24.80 -21.28 -2.45
C ASN A 546 26.27 -21.08 -2.85
N GLY A 547 26.55 -21.16 -4.15
CA GLY A 547 27.90 -21.05 -4.71
C GLY A 547 28.70 -22.36 -4.72
N THR A 548 28.19 -23.44 -4.10
CA THR A 548 28.85 -24.76 -4.15
C THR A 548 28.83 -25.33 -5.56
N ILE A 549 29.85 -26.10 -5.92
CA ILE A 549 30.01 -26.65 -7.27
C ILE A 549 29.67 -28.14 -7.33
N PHE A 550 29.27 -28.61 -8.50
CA PHE A 550 29.29 -30.04 -8.80
C PHE A 550 30.74 -30.48 -9.07
N HIS A 551 31.49 -30.73 -7.99
CA HIS A 551 32.93 -30.99 -8.05
C HIS A 551 33.27 -32.36 -8.67
N ARG A 552 32.29 -33.27 -8.79
CA ARG A 552 32.47 -34.59 -9.39
C ARG A 552 31.28 -34.95 -10.27
N VAL A 553 31.54 -35.20 -11.55
CA VAL A 553 30.57 -35.51 -12.60
C VAL A 553 31.07 -36.70 -13.40
N ILE A 554 30.35 -37.82 -13.33
CA ILE A 554 30.69 -39.06 -14.03
C ILE A 554 29.55 -39.43 -14.97
N LYS A 555 29.85 -39.42 -16.27
CA LYS A 555 28.91 -39.76 -17.32
C LYS A 555 28.40 -41.20 -17.19
N LYS A 556 27.08 -41.37 -17.33
CA LYS A 556 26.30 -42.59 -17.11
C LYS A 556 26.40 -43.14 -15.69
N PHE A 557 26.62 -42.27 -14.70
CA PHE A 557 26.67 -42.67 -13.31
C PHE A 557 25.97 -41.67 -12.38
N MET A 558 26.61 -40.54 -12.06
CA MET A 558 26.07 -39.53 -11.15
C MET A 558 26.75 -38.16 -11.26
N ILE A 559 26.05 -37.14 -10.73
CA ILE A 559 26.57 -35.80 -10.48
C ILE A 559 26.56 -35.55 -8.96
N GLN A 560 27.69 -35.13 -8.40
CA GLN A 560 27.88 -34.93 -6.96
C GLN A 560 28.22 -33.47 -6.65
N GLY A 561 27.59 -32.93 -5.60
CA GLY A 561 27.75 -31.56 -5.12
C GLY A 561 27.53 -31.46 -3.61
N GLY A 562 27.42 -30.24 -3.10
CA GLY A 562 27.18 -29.99 -1.68
C GLY A 562 28.43 -29.95 -0.79
N ASP A 563 29.61 -29.85 -1.41
CA ASP A 563 30.88 -29.56 -0.72
C ASP A 563 31.23 -28.07 -0.85
N PRO A 564 31.36 -27.32 0.27
CA PRO A 564 31.81 -25.92 0.27
C PRO A 564 33.23 -25.70 -0.27
N LEU A 565 34.13 -26.69 -0.13
CA LEU A 565 35.52 -26.58 -0.59
C LEU A 565 35.65 -26.95 -2.07
N GLY A 566 34.72 -27.75 -2.60
CA GLY A 566 34.68 -28.15 -4.01
C GLY A 566 35.79 -29.11 -4.42
N ASP A 567 36.33 -29.87 -3.47
CA ASP A 567 37.40 -30.87 -3.66
C ASP A 567 37.01 -32.29 -3.22
N GLY A 568 35.82 -32.46 -2.66
CA GLY A 568 35.25 -33.71 -2.18
C GLY A 568 35.58 -34.05 -0.73
N THR A 569 36.36 -33.22 -0.03
CA THR A 569 36.79 -33.48 1.37
C THR A 569 36.04 -32.65 2.41
N GLY A 570 35.35 -31.60 1.99
CA GLY A 570 34.63 -30.70 2.89
C GLY A 570 33.15 -31.03 3.07
N GLY A 571 32.50 -30.31 3.98
CA GLY A 571 31.08 -30.43 4.25
C GLY A 571 30.78 -31.04 5.61
N GLU A 572 29.95 -30.36 6.39
CA GLU A 572 29.53 -30.79 7.73
C GLU A 572 28.00 -30.79 7.80
N SER A 573 27.43 -31.64 8.65
CA SER A 573 25.99 -31.59 8.91
C SER A 573 25.58 -30.38 9.75
N ILE A 574 24.28 -30.12 9.84
CA ILE A 574 23.72 -29.06 10.70
C ILE A 574 24.02 -29.26 12.20
N TRP A 575 24.46 -30.45 12.60
CA TRP A 575 24.84 -30.77 13.97
C TRP A 575 26.35 -30.66 14.23
N SER A 576 27.12 -30.02 13.33
CA SER A 576 28.56 -29.78 13.48
C SER A 576 29.37 -31.09 13.63
N GLY A 577 29.10 -32.05 12.73
CA GLY A 577 29.76 -33.37 12.68
C GLY A 577 29.14 -34.28 11.60
N GLU A 578 29.48 -35.56 11.61
CA GLU A 578 28.87 -36.60 10.76
C GLU A 578 27.62 -37.22 11.42
N PHE A 579 26.70 -37.76 10.63
CA PHE A 579 25.51 -38.46 11.14
C PHE A 579 25.23 -39.82 10.46
N GLU A 580 24.38 -40.62 11.12
CA GLU A 580 24.07 -42.02 10.76
C GLU A 580 23.36 -42.18 9.40
N ASP A 581 23.50 -43.37 8.80
CA ASP A 581 22.79 -43.74 7.56
C ASP A 581 21.33 -44.14 7.84
N GLU A 582 20.42 -43.73 6.95
CA GLU A 582 18.98 -44.04 7.05
C GLU A 582 18.54 -44.92 5.88
N PHE A 583 18.66 -46.24 6.03
CA PHE A 583 18.24 -47.19 5.00
C PHE A 583 16.75 -47.51 5.11
N SER A 584 16.05 -47.45 3.97
CA SER A 584 14.61 -47.71 3.86
C SER A 584 14.30 -48.74 2.77
N THR A 585 13.02 -48.93 2.43
CA THR A 585 12.61 -49.80 1.31
C THR A 585 12.97 -49.24 -0.07
N LEU A 586 13.48 -48.01 -0.13
CA LEU A 586 13.90 -47.34 -1.37
C LEU A 586 15.21 -47.94 -1.90
N LYS A 587 15.33 -47.99 -3.24
CA LYS A 587 16.49 -48.53 -3.96
C LYS A 587 16.88 -47.60 -5.11
N HIS A 588 18.13 -47.69 -5.56
CA HIS A 588 18.67 -47.02 -6.75
C HIS A 588 18.27 -47.76 -8.04
N ASP A 589 17.00 -48.17 -8.10
CA ASP A 589 16.40 -48.96 -9.19
C ASP A 589 16.03 -48.11 -10.42
N LYS A 590 16.07 -46.78 -10.26
CA LYS A 590 15.70 -45.78 -11.25
C LYS A 590 16.74 -44.65 -11.27
N PRO A 591 16.98 -44.05 -12.45
CA PRO A 591 17.80 -42.85 -12.55
C PRO A 591 17.16 -41.68 -11.79
N TYR A 592 17.96 -40.63 -11.58
CA TYR A 592 17.60 -39.38 -10.91
C TYR A 592 17.30 -39.51 -9.42
N THR A 593 17.84 -40.56 -8.80
CA THR A 593 17.71 -40.77 -7.35
C THR A 593 18.72 -39.88 -6.63
N LEU A 594 18.26 -39.19 -5.58
CA LEU A 594 19.05 -38.26 -4.77
C LEU A 594 19.46 -38.95 -3.47
N SER A 595 20.77 -39.03 -3.22
CA SER A 595 21.37 -39.77 -2.11
C SER A 595 22.55 -39.03 -1.49
N MET A 596 22.85 -39.31 -0.22
CA MET A 596 24.00 -38.72 0.48
C MET A 596 25.33 -39.30 0.00
N ALA A 597 26.33 -38.44 -0.14
CA ALA A 597 27.72 -38.87 -0.32
C ALA A 597 28.38 -39.02 1.07
N ASN A 598 28.87 -40.22 1.37
CA ASN A 598 29.53 -40.56 2.62
C ASN A 598 30.92 -41.18 2.33
N ALA A 599 31.85 -41.09 3.30
CA ALA A 599 33.19 -41.65 3.20
C ALA A 599 33.29 -43.10 3.74
N GLY A 600 32.18 -43.62 4.24
CA GLY A 600 32.02 -44.91 4.89
C GLY A 600 30.67 -44.98 5.62
N PRO A 601 30.33 -46.13 6.24
CA PRO A 601 29.08 -46.26 6.98
C PRO A 601 28.94 -45.18 8.09
N ASN A 602 27.78 -44.53 8.15
CA ASN A 602 27.42 -43.50 9.14
C ASN A 602 28.28 -42.23 9.13
N THR A 603 28.78 -41.84 7.96
CA THR A 603 29.62 -40.63 7.79
C THR A 603 28.94 -39.56 6.93
N ASN A 604 27.63 -39.35 7.11
CA ASN A 604 26.89 -38.37 6.32
C ASN A 604 27.21 -36.94 6.78
N GLY A 605 27.52 -36.05 5.83
CA GLY A 605 27.79 -34.62 6.07
C GLY A 605 26.79 -33.72 5.32
N SER A 606 27.29 -32.85 4.44
CA SER A 606 26.46 -32.01 3.56
C SER A 606 26.44 -32.47 2.09
N GLN A 607 27.37 -33.36 1.70
CA GLN A 607 27.52 -33.74 0.30
C GLN A 607 26.42 -34.71 -0.16
N PHE A 608 25.97 -34.55 -1.40
CA PHE A 608 24.96 -35.41 -2.01
C PHE A 608 25.23 -35.64 -3.49
N PHE A 609 24.61 -36.67 -4.07
CA PHE A 609 24.68 -36.94 -5.50
C PHE A 609 23.31 -37.27 -6.10
N ILE A 610 23.17 -37.00 -7.39
CA ILE A 610 22.00 -37.37 -8.21
C ILE A 610 22.47 -38.40 -9.24
N THR A 611 21.85 -39.58 -9.26
CA THR A 611 22.19 -40.62 -10.24
C THR A 611 21.63 -40.30 -11.62
N THR A 612 22.33 -40.68 -12.68
CA THR A 612 21.83 -40.57 -14.07
C THR A 612 21.43 -41.91 -14.67
N GLU A 613 21.89 -43.00 -14.05
CA GLU A 613 21.59 -44.39 -14.41
C GLU A 613 21.14 -45.20 -13.18
N LYS A 614 20.72 -46.45 -13.41
CA LYS A 614 20.41 -47.40 -12.33
C LYS A 614 21.70 -47.89 -11.68
N THR A 615 21.79 -47.80 -10.36
CA THR A 615 23.02 -48.04 -9.59
C THR A 615 22.77 -48.94 -8.37
N PRO A 616 22.27 -50.19 -8.57
CA PRO A 616 21.84 -51.06 -7.47
C PRO A 616 22.96 -51.45 -6.48
N TRP A 617 24.23 -51.29 -6.85
CA TRP A 617 25.36 -51.54 -5.94
C TRP A 617 25.53 -50.47 -4.85
N LEU A 618 24.81 -49.34 -4.94
CA LEU A 618 24.75 -48.28 -3.92
C LEU A 618 23.66 -48.54 -2.88
N ASP A 619 22.78 -49.53 -3.11
CA ASP A 619 21.71 -49.89 -2.18
C ASP A 619 22.29 -50.34 -0.83
N ASN A 620 21.71 -49.85 0.26
CA ASN A 620 22.18 -50.07 1.64
C ASN A 620 23.63 -49.62 1.91
N ARG A 621 24.18 -48.74 1.07
CA ARG A 621 25.47 -48.05 1.30
C ARG A 621 25.34 -46.54 1.39
N HIS A 622 24.39 -45.98 0.64
CA HIS A 622 24.10 -44.55 0.63
C HIS A 622 22.63 -44.30 0.93
N THR A 623 22.37 -43.33 1.82
CA THR A 623 21.01 -42.94 2.24
C THR A 623 20.28 -42.25 1.10
N ILE A 624 19.17 -42.84 0.65
CA ILE A 624 18.26 -42.25 -0.36
C ILE A 624 17.28 -41.33 0.37
N PHE A 625 17.32 -40.04 0.04
CA PHE A 625 16.45 -39.04 0.68
C PHE A 625 15.59 -38.24 -0.30
N GLY A 626 15.72 -38.47 -1.61
CA GLY A 626 14.85 -37.86 -2.60
C GLY A 626 14.99 -38.42 -4.01
N ARG A 627 14.30 -37.78 -4.95
CA ARG A 627 14.37 -38.07 -6.40
C ARG A 627 14.03 -36.84 -7.22
N ALA A 628 14.75 -36.61 -8.32
CA ALA A 628 14.40 -35.53 -9.25
C ALA A 628 13.11 -35.88 -10.02
N THR A 629 12.18 -34.92 -10.08
CA THR A 629 10.88 -35.05 -10.73
C THR A 629 10.75 -34.19 -11.99
N GLN A 630 11.47 -33.07 -12.07
CA GLN A 630 11.54 -32.17 -13.24
C GLN A 630 12.97 -31.60 -13.38
N GLY A 631 13.29 -31.06 -14.56
CA GLY A 631 14.66 -30.61 -14.85
C GLY A 631 15.63 -31.76 -15.18
N LEU A 632 15.09 -32.88 -15.68
CA LEU A 632 15.90 -34.05 -16.05
C LEU A 632 16.87 -33.73 -17.20
N ASP A 633 16.47 -32.84 -18.12
CA ASP A 633 17.33 -32.33 -19.18
C ASP A 633 18.52 -31.52 -18.62
N VAL A 634 18.33 -30.82 -17.49
CA VAL A 634 19.41 -30.10 -16.78
C VAL A 634 20.38 -31.09 -16.16
N VAL A 635 19.90 -32.15 -15.50
CA VAL A 635 20.77 -33.22 -14.97
C VAL A 635 21.62 -33.83 -16.10
N HIS A 636 21.02 -34.11 -17.26
CA HIS A 636 21.74 -34.59 -18.45
C HIS A 636 22.71 -33.57 -19.04
N LYS A 637 22.37 -32.27 -19.02
CA LYS A 637 23.30 -31.21 -19.45
C LYS A 637 24.53 -31.16 -18.54
N ILE A 638 24.33 -31.22 -17.22
CA ILE A 638 25.42 -31.25 -16.23
C ILE A 638 26.28 -32.51 -16.43
N GLU A 639 25.66 -33.67 -16.64
CA GLU A 639 26.37 -34.93 -16.88
C GLU A 639 27.28 -34.89 -18.13
N ASN A 640 26.89 -34.14 -19.16
CA ASN A 640 27.59 -34.08 -20.44
C ASN A 640 28.60 -32.91 -20.56
N VAL A 641 28.87 -32.17 -19.48
CA VAL A 641 29.95 -31.18 -19.47
C VAL A 641 31.32 -31.84 -19.65
N ARG A 642 32.29 -31.10 -20.17
CA ARG A 642 33.67 -31.59 -20.28
C ARG A 642 34.26 -31.70 -18.89
N THR A 643 34.88 -32.83 -18.58
CA THR A 643 35.49 -33.09 -17.28
C THR A 643 36.95 -33.50 -17.41
N PHE A 644 37.79 -33.02 -16.49
CA PHE A 644 39.16 -33.47 -16.30
C PHE A 644 39.25 -34.18 -14.94
N LYS A 645 39.62 -35.47 -14.95
CA LYS A 645 39.64 -36.32 -13.75
C LYS A 645 38.32 -36.25 -12.95
N GLU A 646 37.19 -36.39 -13.65
CA GLU A 646 35.82 -36.34 -13.10
C GLU A 646 35.36 -34.96 -12.61
N LYS A 647 36.22 -33.93 -12.58
CA LYS A 647 35.82 -32.55 -12.25
C LYS A 647 35.47 -31.78 -13.52
N PRO A 648 34.35 -31.04 -13.60
CA PRO A 648 34.04 -30.16 -14.73
C PRO A 648 35.17 -29.16 -15.03
N GLU A 649 35.50 -28.97 -16.31
CA GLU A 649 36.45 -27.92 -16.75
C GLU A 649 35.86 -26.52 -16.52
N ASP A 650 34.56 -26.38 -16.82
CA ASP A 650 33.76 -25.20 -16.49
C ASP A 650 32.90 -25.51 -15.26
N ASP A 651 33.06 -24.72 -14.20
CA ASP A 651 32.35 -24.92 -12.93
C ASP A 651 30.83 -24.84 -13.14
N VAL A 652 30.14 -25.95 -12.85
CA VAL A 652 28.68 -25.97 -12.68
C VAL A 652 28.36 -25.69 -11.22
N LYS A 653 27.64 -24.59 -10.94
CA LYS A 653 27.39 -24.11 -9.58
C LYS A 653 25.92 -24.25 -9.19
N ILE A 654 25.67 -24.50 -7.92
CA ILE A 654 24.37 -24.33 -7.28
C ILE A 654 24.22 -22.85 -6.93
N ILE A 655 23.29 -22.15 -7.57
CA ILE A 655 23.00 -20.74 -7.31
C ILE A 655 22.25 -20.62 -5.98
N SER A 656 21.21 -21.42 -5.81
CA SER A 656 20.42 -21.51 -4.57
C SER A 656 19.56 -22.76 -4.54
N ILE A 657 19.10 -23.15 -3.35
CA ILE A 657 18.10 -24.22 -3.19
C ILE A 657 16.84 -23.66 -2.53
N THR A 658 15.72 -23.72 -3.24
CA THR A 658 14.41 -23.31 -2.72
C THR A 658 13.68 -24.52 -2.18
N VAL A 659 13.47 -24.59 -0.86
CA VAL A 659 12.63 -25.63 -0.24
C VAL A 659 11.16 -25.26 -0.39
N LEU A 660 10.33 -26.20 -0.85
CA LEU A 660 8.90 -26.05 -1.13
C LEU A 660 8.03 -26.50 0.03
#